data_AF-A0A1V0Q2A7-F1
#
_entry.id   AF-A0A1V0Q2A7-F1
#
_cell.length_a   1.000
_cell.length_b   1.000
_cell.length_c   1.000
_cell.angle_alpha   90.00
_cell.angle_beta   90.00
_cell.angle_gamma   90.00
#
_symmetry.space_group_name_H-M   'P 1'
#
loop_
_entity.id
_entity.type
_entity.pdbx_description
1 polymer ?
#
loop_
_entity_poly.entity_id
_entity_poly.type
_entity_poly.pdbx_seq_one_letter_code
_entity_poly.pdbx_strand_id
1 'polypeptide(L)'
;MTLFGLDTRIVQGRGSYLQGEDGREYLDFLSQYGALPFGHNPPELWEAMTAFRDSSLPILMQPFHPPEAERLAGKLAELAPGDLSLSVFANSGAETVEAAIKLARARTGRKRILSTTNGFHGKTLGALSATGKPLYQQDFFAPSEGFDYIPFGDLAALETALRDGAGEIAAFLVEPIQGEGGVILPPEGYLEGAIALCRAHDVLSVVDEIQTGLGRTGELFCCSTLPEPPDMLLLSKALGGGMMPIGACIVRPSAWDDRFGLLHSSTFANGNLAAHVACRALDLLTAEEGRLVAQVRENGEYLRTRLREVQDRYPGVIREVRGRGYMNAVEFHPLHDGGESAILAYASLNGGTTAFVSSYLMNVCGLVTAPMFNDTRTLRLQPALTAGRAELDRAVDALAEVCEVLARRDGYALVRHILDAPPAPLAERAAALTQPAGAIEATGDPTKFAFLVHFTQMEDIYRCEPSLRQADETHMDAFRGWAKQVGPGYAFPVPNVASPRGARAEGCLISLPLLPEDMMGRERKRAVAMIGQAIDMARRDGISRIGLGAFTSIVTRGGAAVTDRDASITSGNTLTSVITVQGLAQVVTKAGLDLADLNVAVVGASGAIGRLVSLMLASQVRGLTLVGNPSNPHAPTFLRRVADEICGIGFDGHPHFVPYRQSVVTRIHALCEQMQLDCDKTGGAERVRDAFAALEDDAPLDWTTDLDRALSRSDVVVVATSGTDSLVDPLALAPGTIVCDIARPPNVVQRDLSDCGVIAFDGGLVKPPFDLNLGPSQVLPDGICWGCLGETMLLALAGEEGDYSIGSALSLAEAARIAELARQHDFAPATPQWYGTELPDALFEAFRERRALRHAARQARS
;
A
#
# COMPACT_ATOMS: atom_id res chain seq x y z
N MET A 1 10.82 7.15 -11.53
CA MET A 1 10.47 7.65 -12.88
C MET A 1 10.63 6.55 -13.92
N THR A 2 11.81 5.92 -14.04
CA THR A 2 12.06 4.77 -14.95
C THR A 2 11.06 3.62 -14.82
N LEU A 3 10.74 3.20 -13.59
CA LEU A 3 9.74 2.14 -13.32
C LEU A 3 8.34 2.45 -13.91
N PHE A 4 8.05 3.73 -14.15
CA PHE A 4 6.79 4.21 -14.69
C PHE A 4 6.95 4.77 -16.11
N GLY A 5 8.09 4.57 -16.80
CA GLY A 5 8.32 5.13 -18.14
C GLY A 5 8.16 6.66 -18.20
N LEU A 6 8.53 7.37 -17.13
CA LEU A 6 8.45 8.84 -17.04
C LEU A 6 9.83 9.50 -17.20
N ASP A 7 10.80 8.81 -17.78
CA ASP A 7 12.19 9.23 -17.93
C ASP A 7 12.61 9.47 -19.39
N THR A 8 11.63 9.65 -20.29
CA THR A 8 11.89 10.03 -21.68
C THR A 8 12.79 11.27 -21.76
N ARG A 9 13.83 11.17 -22.56
CA ARG A 9 14.72 12.29 -22.82
C ARG A 9 14.08 13.27 -23.80
N ILE A 10 13.84 14.48 -23.33
CA ILE A 10 13.39 15.60 -24.17
C ILE A 10 14.59 16.25 -24.85
N VAL A 11 14.48 16.46 -26.16
CA VAL A 11 15.56 17.03 -27.00
C VAL A 11 15.23 18.42 -27.53
N GLN A 12 13.94 18.77 -27.65
CA GLN A 12 13.49 20.09 -28.07
C GLN A 12 12.20 20.49 -27.34
N GLY A 13 11.93 21.79 -27.29
CA GLY A 13 10.67 22.33 -26.78
C GLY A 13 10.36 23.69 -27.40
N ARG A 14 9.09 23.93 -27.74
CA ARG A 14 8.61 25.20 -28.27
C ARG A 14 7.15 25.44 -27.87
N GLY A 15 6.86 26.59 -27.26
CA GLY A 15 5.52 26.91 -26.79
C GLY A 15 5.03 25.84 -25.80
N SER A 16 3.83 25.30 -26.00
CA SER A 16 3.28 24.23 -25.16
C SER A 16 3.77 22.82 -25.52
N TYR A 17 4.72 22.67 -26.45
CA TYR A 17 5.10 21.35 -26.99
C TYR A 17 6.56 21.00 -26.69
N LEU A 18 6.80 19.73 -26.46
CA LEU A 18 8.10 19.09 -26.26
C LEU A 18 8.30 18.00 -27.31
N GLN A 19 9.55 17.73 -27.68
CA GLN A 19 9.91 16.61 -28.54
C GLN A 19 10.88 15.67 -27.81
N GLY A 20 10.53 14.39 -27.77
CA GLY A 20 11.39 13.32 -27.25
C GLY A 20 12.49 12.90 -28.23
N GLU A 21 13.50 12.20 -27.73
CA GLU A 21 14.57 11.62 -28.57
C GLU A 21 14.07 10.55 -29.56
N ASP A 22 12.89 9.99 -29.29
CA ASP A 22 12.11 9.09 -30.15
C ASP A 22 11.41 9.83 -31.32
N GLY A 23 11.50 11.16 -31.36
CA GLY A 23 10.85 12.02 -32.33
C GLY A 23 9.38 12.34 -32.00
N ARG A 24 8.82 11.79 -30.92
CA ARG A 24 7.43 12.01 -30.52
C ARG A 24 7.24 13.39 -29.93
N GLU A 25 6.11 14.00 -30.24
CA GLU A 25 5.69 15.27 -29.66
C GLU A 25 4.80 15.06 -28.43
N TYR A 26 5.05 15.85 -27.40
CA TYR A 26 4.31 15.85 -26.14
C TYR A 26 3.74 17.23 -25.86
N LEU A 27 2.47 17.30 -25.48
CA LEU A 27 1.80 18.51 -25.01
C LEU A 27 2.09 18.71 -23.52
N ASP A 28 2.67 19.85 -23.15
CA ASP A 28 3.13 20.14 -21.79
C ASP A 28 2.06 20.88 -20.95
N PHE A 29 1.39 20.12 -20.09
CA PHE A 29 0.44 20.62 -19.08
C PHE A 29 1.06 20.68 -17.67
N LEU A 30 2.37 20.49 -17.56
CA LEU A 30 3.14 20.69 -16.34
C LEU A 30 3.76 22.09 -16.30
N SER A 31 4.33 22.54 -17.43
CA SER A 31 5.00 23.84 -17.59
C SER A 31 5.98 24.15 -16.46
N GLN A 32 6.77 23.14 -16.09
CA GLN A 32 7.71 23.14 -14.96
C GLN A 32 7.09 23.68 -13.67
N TYR A 33 5.96 23.10 -13.25
CA TYR A 33 5.25 23.47 -12.02
C TYR A 33 4.82 24.95 -12.00
N GLY A 34 4.51 25.49 -13.18
CA GLY A 34 4.08 26.88 -13.39
C GLY A 34 5.20 27.88 -13.69
N ALA A 35 6.46 27.45 -13.76
CA ALA A 35 7.60 28.33 -14.03
C ALA A 35 7.78 28.74 -15.50
N LEU A 36 7.04 28.12 -16.43
CA LEU A 36 7.07 28.44 -17.86
C LEU A 36 5.79 29.17 -18.31
N PRO A 37 5.60 30.47 -17.98
CA PRO A 37 4.36 31.19 -18.29
C PRO A 37 4.10 31.32 -19.79
N PHE A 38 5.15 31.36 -20.62
CA PHE A 38 5.03 31.48 -22.09
C PHE A 38 5.38 30.18 -22.82
N GLY A 39 5.51 29.07 -22.09
CA GLY A 39 5.98 27.79 -22.63
C GLY A 39 7.49 27.78 -22.89
N HIS A 40 7.93 26.83 -23.71
CA HIS A 40 9.34 26.57 -24.00
C HIS A 40 9.89 27.52 -25.07
N ASN A 41 11.08 28.06 -24.84
CA ASN A 41 11.83 28.90 -25.78
C ASN A 41 11.04 30.07 -26.41
N PRO A 42 10.41 30.95 -25.60
CA PRO A 42 9.69 32.11 -26.12
C PRO A 42 10.63 33.08 -26.85
N PRO A 43 10.40 33.37 -28.15
CA PRO A 43 11.27 34.23 -28.95
C PRO A 43 11.53 35.60 -28.32
N GLU A 44 10.50 36.21 -27.75
CA GLU A 44 10.54 37.56 -27.18
C GLU A 44 11.47 37.67 -25.96
N LEU A 45 11.69 36.57 -25.22
CA LEU A 45 12.64 36.53 -24.11
C LEU A 45 14.06 36.25 -24.59
N TRP A 46 14.24 35.41 -25.61
CA TRP A 46 15.54 35.22 -26.26
C TRP A 46 16.05 36.51 -26.89
N GLU A 47 15.16 37.29 -27.50
CA GLU A 47 15.46 38.62 -28.01
C GLU A 47 15.91 39.56 -26.88
N ALA A 48 15.23 39.56 -25.73
CA ALA A 48 15.64 40.36 -24.56
C ALA A 48 17.01 39.94 -24.01
N MET A 49 17.30 38.64 -23.92
CA MET A 49 18.62 38.15 -23.51
C MET A 49 19.72 38.56 -24.51
N THR A 50 19.41 38.53 -25.81
CA THR A 50 20.32 38.96 -26.88
C THR A 50 20.59 40.46 -26.80
N ALA A 51 19.54 41.27 -26.64
CA ALA A 51 19.67 42.71 -26.46
C ALA A 51 20.49 43.08 -25.21
N PHE A 52 20.28 42.37 -24.10
CA PHE A 52 21.09 42.53 -22.90
C PHE A 52 22.56 42.23 -23.17
N ARG A 53 22.87 41.09 -23.80
CA ARG A 53 24.24 40.72 -24.16
C ARG A 53 24.90 41.81 -25.01
N ASP A 54 24.19 42.31 -26.01
CA ASP A 54 24.70 43.30 -26.95
C ASP A 54 24.93 44.67 -26.30
N SER A 55 24.20 45.00 -25.22
CA SER A 55 24.40 46.22 -24.43
C SER A 55 25.73 46.26 -23.67
N SER A 56 26.38 45.10 -23.45
CA SER A 56 27.58 44.94 -22.62
C SER A 56 27.44 45.39 -21.16
N LEU A 57 26.20 45.58 -20.65
CA LEU A 57 25.96 45.88 -19.25
C LEU A 57 26.39 44.68 -18.37
N PRO A 58 27.19 44.88 -17.29
CA PRO A 58 27.55 43.79 -16.39
C PRO A 58 26.34 43.16 -15.70
N ILE A 59 26.32 41.82 -15.61
CA ILE A 59 25.24 41.08 -14.94
C ILE A 59 25.29 41.29 -13.42
N LEU A 60 26.46 41.07 -12.82
CA LEU A 60 26.69 41.14 -11.39
C LEU A 60 27.65 42.30 -11.13
N MET A 61 27.20 43.29 -10.36
CA MET A 61 27.97 44.52 -10.18
C MET A 61 27.95 45.09 -8.76
N GLN A 62 27.64 44.29 -7.74
CA GLN A 62 27.76 44.74 -6.35
C GLN A 62 29.20 45.24 -6.08
N PRO A 63 29.40 46.40 -5.41
CA PRO A 63 28.41 47.22 -4.71
C PRO A 63 27.81 48.39 -5.54
N PHE A 64 28.00 48.42 -6.86
CA PHE A 64 27.47 49.46 -7.73
C PHE A 64 25.97 49.31 -7.98
N HIS A 65 25.33 50.41 -8.37
CA HIS A 65 23.90 50.47 -8.70
C HIS A 65 23.54 49.53 -9.87
N PRO A 66 22.62 48.57 -9.70
CA PRO A 66 22.17 47.66 -10.76
C PRO A 66 20.95 48.23 -11.51
N PRO A 67 21.13 48.92 -12.65
CA PRO A 67 20.05 49.70 -13.28
C PRO A 67 18.86 48.85 -13.75
N GLU A 68 19.06 47.60 -14.17
CA GLU A 68 17.95 46.73 -14.58
C GLU A 68 17.17 46.21 -13.37
N ALA A 69 17.84 45.98 -12.23
CA ALA A 69 17.15 45.61 -11.00
C ALA A 69 16.37 46.80 -10.42
N GLU A 70 16.90 48.03 -10.51
CA GLU A 70 16.18 49.26 -10.17
C GLU A 70 14.94 49.43 -11.07
N ARG A 71 15.08 49.20 -12.38
CA ARG A 71 13.97 49.22 -13.34
C ARG A 71 12.91 48.17 -13.01
N LEU A 72 13.32 46.95 -12.66
CA LEU A 72 12.39 45.90 -12.23
C LEU A 72 11.66 46.28 -10.94
N ALA A 73 12.36 46.84 -9.95
CA ALA A 73 11.74 47.28 -8.70
C ALA A 73 10.68 48.37 -8.96
N GLY A 74 10.97 49.34 -9.82
CA GLY A 74 9.99 50.36 -10.23
C GLY A 74 8.76 49.76 -10.90
N LYS A 75 8.97 48.85 -11.87
CA LYS A 75 7.87 48.17 -12.56
C LYS A 75 7.03 47.31 -11.62
N LEU A 76 7.65 46.60 -10.67
CA LEU A 76 6.92 45.84 -9.66
C LEU A 76 6.11 46.75 -8.73
N ALA A 77 6.65 47.90 -8.33
CA ALA A 77 5.92 48.89 -7.53
C ALA A 77 4.72 49.50 -8.28
N GLU A 78 4.82 49.69 -9.60
CA GLU A 78 3.71 50.17 -10.44
C GLU A 78 2.59 49.12 -10.57
N LEU A 79 2.93 47.84 -10.58
CA LEU A 79 1.99 46.74 -10.81
C LEU A 79 1.39 46.19 -9.51
N ALA A 80 2.15 46.20 -8.41
CA ALA A 80 1.73 45.61 -7.15
C ALA A 80 0.52 46.35 -6.53
N PRO A 81 -0.36 45.66 -5.80
CA PRO A 81 -1.53 46.29 -5.21
C PRO A 81 -1.18 47.25 -4.07
N GLY A 82 -1.92 48.37 -4.01
CA GLY A 82 -1.81 49.40 -2.97
C GLY A 82 -0.46 50.09 -2.94
N ASP A 83 0.22 50.07 -1.79
CA ASP A 83 1.47 50.78 -1.52
C ASP A 83 2.70 49.86 -1.41
N LEU A 84 2.59 48.60 -1.84
CA LEU A 84 3.70 47.67 -2.02
C LEU A 84 4.71 48.25 -3.02
N SER A 85 5.89 48.67 -2.56
CA SER A 85 6.78 49.52 -3.37
C SER A 85 8.28 49.28 -3.18
N LEU A 86 8.69 48.48 -2.18
CA LEU A 86 10.09 48.13 -1.96
C LEU A 86 10.33 46.68 -2.37
N SER A 87 11.40 46.39 -3.11
CA SER A 87 11.67 45.01 -3.58
C SER A 87 12.97 44.47 -3.02
N VAL A 88 12.93 43.25 -2.47
CA VAL A 88 14.11 42.45 -2.14
C VAL A 88 14.21 41.32 -3.16
N PHE A 89 15.25 41.34 -3.99
CA PHE A 89 15.45 40.30 -4.99
C PHE A 89 16.23 39.09 -4.43
N ALA A 90 15.88 37.92 -4.95
CA ALA A 90 16.48 36.62 -4.65
C ALA A 90 16.57 35.78 -5.93
N ASN A 91 17.04 34.53 -5.83
CA ASN A 91 17.25 33.66 -6.99
C ASN A 91 16.21 32.54 -7.11
N SER A 92 15.38 32.34 -6.09
CA SER A 92 14.35 31.30 -6.09
C SER A 92 13.22 31.66 -5.13
N GLY A 93 12.09 30.95 -5.24
CA GLY A 93 10.98 31.12 -4.32
C GLY A 93 11.33 30.83 -2.86
N ALA A 94 12.12 29.79 -2.59
CA ALA A 94 12.55 29.48 -1.23
C ALA A 94 13.41 30.60 -0.63
N GLU A 95 14.34 31.17 -1.41
CA GLU A 95 15.13 32.32 -0.96
C GLU A 95 14.27 33.57 -0.73
N THR A 96 13.22 33.77 -1.54
CA THR A 96 12.25 34.86 -1.35
C THR A 96 11.48 34.70 -0.04
N VAL A 97 11.08 33.48 0.32
CA VAL A 97 10.47 33.17 1.62
C VAL A 97 11.45 33.42 2.77
N GLU A 98 12.71 32.98 2.65
CA GLU A 98 13.75 33.24 3.66
C GLU A 98 13.97 34.76 3.88
N ALA A 99 13.97 35.55 2.81
CA ALA A 99 14.06 37.00 2.88
C ALA A 99 12.88 37.60 3.64
N ALA A 100 11.64 37.16 3.36
CA ALA A 100 10.44 37.61 4.06
C ALA A 100 10.46 37.25 5.55
N ILE A 101 10.82 36.01 5.90
CA ILE A 101 10.95 35.55 7.30
C ILE A 101 11.97 36.42 8.05
N LYS A 102 13.15 36.64 7.46
CA LYS A 102 14.22 37.46 8.07
C LYS A 102 13.76 38.91 8.25
N LEU A 103 13.11 39.49 7.26
CA LEU A 103 12.61 40.86 7.32
C LEU A 103 11.52 41.00 8.39
N ALA A 104 10.56 40.08 8.44
CA ALA A 104 9.50 40.09 9.44
C ALA A 104 10.06 40.03 10.88
N ARG A 105 11.04 39.15 11.12
CA ARG A 105 11.72 39.05 12.42
C ARG A 105 12.52 40.30 12.76
N ALA A 106 13.23 40.89 11.79
CA ALA A 106 13.96 42.13 11.99
C ALA A 106 13.02 43.28 12.36
N ARG A 107 11.93 43.44 11.59
CA ARG A 107 10.94 44.52 11.74
C ARG A 107 10.17 44.48 13.05
N THR A 108 9.80 43.29 13.50
CA THR A 108 8.94 43.10 14.68
C THR A 108 9.75 42.81 15.96
N GLY A 109 10.97 42.28 15.84
CA GLY A 109 11.74 41.74 16.96
C GLY A 109 11.18 40.42 17.51
N ARG A 110 10.16 39.85 16.86
CA ARG A 110 9.44 38.63 17.28
C ARG A 110 9.99 37.41 16.56
N LYS A 111 9.83 36.23 17.15
CA LYS A 111 10.46 34.99 16.64
C LYS A 111 9.53 34.13 15.79
N ARG A 112 8.26 34.02 16.18
CA ARG A 112 7.36 32.99 15.65
C ARG A 112 6.87 33.35 14.25
N ILE A 113 6.90 32.39 13.35
CA ILE A 113 6.26 32.48 12.03
C ILE A 113 5.09 31.52 12.04
N LEU A 114 3.90 32.04 11.81
CA LEU A 114 2.69 31.24 11.69
C LEU A 114 2.46 30.92 10.20
N SER A 115 2.19 29.65 9.89
CA SER A 115 1.89 29.18 8.54
C SER A 115 0.66 28.26 8.56
N THR A 116 0.36 27.58 7.46
CA THR A 116 -0.78 26.67 7.35
C THR A 116 -0.35 25.22 7.15
N THR A 117 -1.14 24.28 7.70
CA THR A 117 -0.95 22.86 7.41
C THR A 117 -1.14 22.59 5.92
N ASN A 118 -0.40 21.63 5.37
CA ASN A 118 -0.38 21.27 3.94
C ASN A 118 0.17 22.35 2.98
N GLY A 119 0.63 23.51 3.49
CA GLY A 119 1.25 24.57 2.69
C GLY A 119 2.66 24.23 2.20
N PHE A 120 3.09 24.89 1.12
CA PHE A 120 4.41 24.72 0.51
C PHE A 120 5.11 26.05 0.23
N HIS A 121 6.18 26.32 0.99
CA HIS A 121 6.93 27.58 0.91
C HIS A 121 8.39 27.40 0.49
N GLY A 122 8.81 26.16 0.22
CA GLY A 122 10.16 25.85 -0.26
C GLY A 122 10.89 24.82 0.61
N LYS A 123 12.15 24.55 0.25
CA LYS A 123 12.93 23.45 0.85
C LYS A 123 14.29 23.87 1.42
N THR A 124 14.60 25.17 1.49
CA THR A 124 15.68 25.67 2.37
C THR A 124 15.23 25.58 3.82
N LEU A 125 16.12 25.43 4.81
CA LEU A 125 15.71 25.06 6.17
C LEU A 125 14.66 25.99 6.82
N GLY A 126 14.72 27.30 6.59
CA GLY A 126 13.70 28.25 7.09
C GLY A 126 12.38 28.11 6.34
N ALA A 127 12.42 28.10 5.01
CA ALA A 127 11.23 27.90 4.16
C ALA A 127 10.58 26.51 4.37
N LEU A 128 11.38 25.48 4.59
CA LEU A 128 10.96 24.12 4.93
C LEU A 128 10.28 24.08 6.29
N SER A 129 10.77 24.88 7.25
CA SER A 129 10.13 25.03 8.56
C SER A 129 8.79 25.76 8.48
N ALA A 130 8.52 26.53 7.42
CA ALA A 130 7.19 27.09 7.17
C ALA A 130 6.27 26.17 6.34
N THR A 131 6.84 25.19 5.62
CA THR A 131 6.10 24.21 4.80
C THR A 131 5.41 23.20 5.72
N GLY A 132 4.09 23.27 5.86
CA GLY A 132 3.31 22.48 6.82
C GLY A 132 3.08 21.01 6.45
N LYS A 133 4.12 20.29 6.03
CA LYS A 133 4.05 18.87 5.63
C LYS A 133 5.17 18.04 6.28
N PRO A 134 4.87 17.20 7.29
CA PRO A 134 5.86 16.38 7.99
C PRO A 134 6.72 15.50 7.08
N LEU A 135 6.16 15.01 5.96
CA LEU A 135 6.85 14.21 4.96
C LEU A 135 8.15 14.85 4.45
N TYR A 136 8.22 16.19 4.36
CA TYR A 136 9.44 16.87 3.92
C TYR A 136 10.35 17.31 5.06
N GLN A 137 9.90 17.18 6.31
CA GLN A 137 10.53 17.82 7.45
C GLN A 137 11.27 16.85 8.36
N GLN A 138 10.69 15.66 8.58
CA GLN A 138 11.15 14.69 9.60
C GLN A 138 12.62 14.32 9.43
N ASP A 139 13.04 13.97 8.21
CA ASP A 139 14.42 13.53 7.93
C ASP A 139 15.46 14.66 7.97
N PHE A 140 15.01 15.92 8.00
CA PHE A 140 15.86 17.10 8.05
C PHE A 140 15.79 17.84 9.40
N PHE A 141 15.16 17.23 10.41
CA PHE A 141 14.97 17.82 11.74
C PHE A 141 14.26 19.18 11.70
N ALA A 142 13.29 19.32 10.79
CA ALA A 142 12.40 20.46 10.69
C ALA A 142 11.02 20.14 11.32
N PRO A 143 10.20 21.15 11.66
CA PRO A 143 10.51 22.58 11.62
C PRO A 143 11.53 23.00 12.69
N SER A 144 12.27 24.07 12.41
CA SER A 144 13.10 24.76 13.41
C SER A 144 12.22 25.40 14.50
N GLU A 145 12.81 25.76 15.64
CA GLU A 145 12.10 26.50 16.70
C GLU A 145 11.51 27.82 16.15
N GLY A 146 10.29 28.16 16.59
CA GLY A 146 9.61 29.40 16.21
C GLY A 146 8.80 29.30 14.91
N PHE A 147 8.32 28.10 14.56
CA PHE A 147 7.38 27.89 13.46
C PHE A 147 6.16 27.12 13.97
N ASP A 148 4.97 27.64 13.68
CA ASP A 148 3.69 27.07 14.08
C ASP A 148 2.74 26.99 12.88
N TYR A 149 1.69 26.15 12.99
CA TYR A 149 0.72 25.95 11.92
C TYR A 149 -0.72 26.04 12.43
N ILE A 150 -1.59 26.61 11.59
CA ILE A 150 -3.05 26.51 11.72
C ILE A 150 -3.63 25.74 10.52
N PRO A 151 -4.86 25.22 10.61
CA PRO A 151 -5.57 24.71 9.44
C PRO A 151 -5.72 25.79 8.35
N PHE A 152 -5.45 25.45 7.10
CA PHE A 152 -5.69 26.36 5.97
C PHE A 152 -7.18 26.65 5.82
N GLY A 153 -7.54 27.91 5.57
CA GLY A 153 -8.95 28.32 5.39
C GLY A 153 -9.70 28.60 6.71
N ASP A 154 -9.06 28.47 7.87
CA ASP A 154 -9.71 28.64 9.18
C ASP A 154 -9.34 29.99 9.83
N LEU A 155 -10.22 30.98 9.67
CA LEU A 155 -10.05 32.30 10.29
C LEU A 155 -10.16 32.27 11.82
N ALA A 156 -10.95 31.35 12.39
CA ALA A 156 -11.15 31.27 13.84
C ALA A 156 -9.90 30.70 14.53
N ALA A 157 -9.24 29.73 13.89
CA ALA A 157 -7.94 29.24 14.33
C ALA A 157 -6.87 30.34 14.25
N LEU A 158 -6.85 31.14 13.17
CA LEU A 158 -5.95 32.29 13.04
C LEU A 158 -6.20 33.32 14.14
N GLU A 159 -7.45 33.75 14.33
CA GLU A 159 -7.82 34.72 15.37
C GLU A 159 -7.42 34.23 16.77
N THR A 160 -7.62 32.95 17.06
CA THR A 160 -7.19 32.33 18.33
C THR A 160 -5.67 32.39 18.50
N ALA A 161 -4.91 31.98 17.48
CA ALA A 161 -3.44 32.03 17.52
C ALA A 161 -2.91 33.46 17.71
N LEU A 162 -3.53 34.44 17.04
CA LEU A 162 -3.17 35.85 17.16
C LEU A 162 -3.56 36.43 18.53
N ARG A 163 -4.76 36.15 19.04
CA ARG A 163 -5.18 36.58 20.38
C ARG A 163 -4.25 36.05 21.47
N ASP A 164 -3.87 34.78 21.36
CA ASP A 164 -3.12 34.10 22.42
C ASP A 164 -1.60 34.40 22.35
N GLY A 165 -1.09 34.80 21.17
CA GLY A 165 0.35 34.88 20.92
C GLY A 165 0.86 36.03 20.03
N ALA A 166 0.05 37.04 19.66
CA ALA A 166 0.46 38.10 18.73
C ALA A 166 1.79 38.79 19.11
N GLY A 167 2.05 38.96 20.41
CA GLY A 167 3.30 39.57 20.92
C GLY A 167 4.57 38.78 20.58
N GLU A 168 4.46 37.52 20.16
CA GLU A 168 5.58 36.64 19.80
C GLU A 168 5.59 36.26 18.31
N ILE A 169 4.49 36.52 17.59
CA ILE A 169 4.32 36.21 16.17
C ILE A 169 4.79 37.39 15.32
N ALA A 170 5.82 37.16 14.51
CA ALA A 170 6.37 38.14 13.59
C ALA A 170 5.52 38.27 12.32
N ALA A 171 5.06 37.14 11.78
CA ALA A 171 4.28 37.12 10.55
C ALA A 171 3.37 35.89 10.45
N PHE A 172 2.29 36.06 9.68
CA PHE A 172 1.50 34.98 9.10
C PHE A 172 1.84 34.84 7.61
N LEU A 173 2.31 33.65 7.21
CA LEU A 173 2.70 33.31 5.85
C LEU A 173 1.66 32.36 5.24
N VAL A 174 1.11 32.72 4.07
CA VAL A 174 0.02 31.95 3.46
C VAL A 174 0.02 32.03 1.92
N GLU A 175 -0.28 30.91 1.26
CA GLU A 175 -0.57 30.88 -0.18
C GLU A 175 -2.04 31.32 -0.43
N PRO A 176 -2.37 32.08 -1.50
CA PRO A 176 -3.77 32.33 -1.84
C PRO A 176 -4.56 31.06 -2.21
N ILE A 177 -3.89 30.10 -2.83
CA ILE A 177 -4.39 28.77 -3.19
C ILE A 177 -3.23 27.82 -2.90
N GLN A 178 -3.42 26.81 -2.05
CA GLN A 178 -2.35 25.84 -1.78
C GLN A 178 -2.12 24.99 -3.02
N GLY A 179 -0.99 25.18 -3.69
CA GLY A 179 -0.73 24.53 -4.98
C GLY A 179 -0.33 23.07 -4.82
N GLU A 180 0.83 22.84 -4.19
CA GLU A 180 1.34 21.49 -3.93
C GLU A 180 0.42 20.69 -3.02
N GLY A 181 -0.36 21.36 -2.17
CA GLY A 181 -1.40 20.78 -1.31
C GLY A 181 -2.60 20.19 -2.06
N GLY A 182 -2.66 20.31 -3.40
CA GLY A 182 -3.71 19.74 -4.24
C GLY A 182 -4.62 20.79 -4.89
N VAL A 183 -4.13 22.01 -5.14
CA VAL A 183 -4.94 23.16 -5.64
C VAL A 183 -6.16 23.39 -4.74
N ILE A 184 -5.89 23.61 -3.45
CA ILE A 184 -6.95 23.85 -2.46
C ILE A 184 -7.26 25.33 -2.43
N LEU A 185 -8.48 25.68 -2.86
CA LEU A 185 -9.00 27.03 -2.77
C LEU A 185 -9.52 27.26 -1.34
N PRO A 186 -9.18 28.39 -0.69
CA PRO A 186 -9.73 28.70 0.61
C PRO A 186 -11.21 29.10 0.50
N PRO A 187 -11.96 29.10 1.61
CA PRO A 187 -13.29 29.72 1.65
C PRO A 187 -13.27 31.17 1.18
N GLU A 188 -14.38 31.63 0.62
CA GLU A 188 -14.56 33.02 0.20
C GLU A 188 -14.28 33.98 1.38
N GLY A 189 -13.56 35.08 1.12
CA GLY A 189 -13.20 36.06 2.15
C GLY A 189 -12.06 35.65 3.09
N TYR A 190 -11.54 34.41 3.04
CA TYR A 190 -10.47 33.96 3.93
C TYR A 190 -9.21 34.85 3.87
N LEU A 191 -8.69 35.12 2.67
CA LEU A 191 -7.43 35.86 2.52
C LEU A 191 -7.59 37.33 2.96
N GLU A 192 -8.74 37.94 2.64
CA GLU A 192 -9.10 39.28 3.13
C GLU A 192 -9.17 39.32 4.66
N GLY A 193 -9.92 38.38 5.26
CA GLY A 193 -10.06 38.28 6.71
C GLY A 193 -8.74 38.00 7.41
N ALA A 194 -7.86 37.18 6.84
CA ALA A 194 -6.55 36.88 7.40
C ALA A 194 -5.65 38.12 7.42
N ILE A 195 -5.62 38.90 6.33
CA ILE A 195 -4.86 40.16 6.27
C ILE A 195 -5.41 41.16 7.29
N ALA A 196 -6.74 41.30 7.39
CA ALA A 196 -7.38 42.20 8.35
C ALA A 196 -7.08 41.81 9.81
N LEU A 197 -7.13 40.50 10.14
CA LEU A 197 -6.78 39.99 11.46
C LEU A 197 -5.31 40.23 11.81
N CYS A 198 -4.39 39.96 10.87
CA CYS A 198 -2.97 40.24 11.06
C CYS A 198 -2.74 41.72 11.38
N ARG A 199 -3.40 42.61 10.62
CA ARG A 199 -3.33 44.06 10.81
C ARG A 199 -3.87 44.50 12.17
N ALA A 200 -5.01 43.96 12.60
CA ALA A 200 -5.61 44.26 13.91
C ALA A 200 -4.72 43.85 15.10
N HIS A 201 -3.86 42.85 14.91
CA HIS A 201 -2.98 42.30 15.95
C HIS A 201 -1.50 42.71 15.80
N ASP A 202 -1.18 43.65 14.91
CA ASP A 202 0.20 44.08 14.62
C ASP A 202 1.12 42.90 14.22
N VAL A 203 0.59 41.93 13.49
CA VAL A 203 1.34 40.81 12.89
C VAL A 203 1.45 41.06 11.39
N LEU A 204 2.63 40.82 10.81
CA LEU A 204 2.84 41.06 9.37
C LEU A 204 2.17 39.98 8.53
N SER A 205 1.40 40.40 7.53
CA SER A 205 0.80 39.50 6.54
C SER A 205 1.75 39.26 5.36
N VAL A 206 2.11 38.01 5.10
CA VAL A 206 2.97 37.61 3.98
C VAL A 206 2.19 36.67 3.07
N VAL A 207 1.96 37.11 1.83
CA VAL A 207 1.24 36.32 0.83
C VAL A 207 2.24 35.73 -0.16
N ASP A 208 2.29 34.40 -0.19
CA ASP A 208 3.12 33.63 -1.09
C ASP A 208 2.42 33.42 -2.45
N GLU A 209 2.74 34.28 -3.41
CA GLU A 209 2.25 34.21 -4.79
C GLU A 209 3.29 33.65 -5.76
N ILE A 210 4.28 32.91 -5.25
CA ILE A 210 5.31 32.30 -6.08
C ILE A 210 4.69 31.38 -7.14
N GLN A 211 3.57 30.71 -6.84
CA GLN A 211 2.86 29.87 -7.80
C GLN A 211 1.56 30.49 -8.36
N THR A 212 0.80 31.24 -7.56
CA THR A 212 -0.51 31.80 -7.96
C THR A 212 -0.43 33.09 -8.76
N GLY A 213 0.69 33.80 -8.65
CA GLY A 213 0.88 35.11 -9.25
C GLY A 213 1.19 35.06 -10.75
N LEU A 214 1.43 36.25 -11.28
CA LEU A 214 1.87 36.51 -12.65
C LEU A 214 0.94 35.91 -13.71
N GLY A 215 -0.36 36.09 -13.53
CA GLY A 215 -1.39 35.70 -14.50
C GLY A 215 -1.92 34.28 -14.33
N ARG A 216 -1.28 33.43 -13.51
CA ARG A 216 -1.61 32.01 -13.38
C ARG A 216 -3.08 31.76 -13.01
N THR A 217 -3.61 32.56 -12.10
CA THR A 217 -4.99 32.43 -11.59
C THR A 217 -6.02 33.22 -12.43
N GLY A 218 -5.60 33.86 -13.52
CA GLY A 218 -6.45 34.74 -14.32
C GLY A 218 -6.46 36.20 -13.84
N GLU A 219 -5.62 36.51 -12.85
CA GLU A 219 -5.30 37.86 -12.38
C GLU A 219 -3.77 38.03 -12.37
N LEU A 220 -3.28 39.27 -12.48
CA LEU A 220 -1.82 39.51 -12.47
C LEU A 220 -1.21 39.06 -11.13
N PHE A 221 -1.85 39.40 -10.02
CA PHE A 221 -1.62 38.78 -8.71
C PHE A 221 -2.98 38.31 -8.18
N CYS A 222 -3.07 37.12 -7.59
CA CYS A 222 -4.31 36.61 -7.03
C CYS A 222 -4.88 37.56 -5.95
N CYS A 223 -4.01 38.28 -5.24
CA CYS A 223 -4.37 39.28 -4.24
C CYS A 223 -4.75 40.67 -4.81
N SER A 224 -4.68 40.90 -6.14
CA SER A 224 -4.95 42.22 -6.75
C SER A 224 -6.36 42.74 -6.52
N THR A 225 -7.30 41.84 -6.21
CA THR A 225 -8.73 42.16 -6.00
C THR A 225 -9.08 42.38 -4.53
N LEU A 226 -8.13 42.19 -3.61
CA LEU A 226 -8.37 42.38 -2.19
C LEU A 226 -8.52 43.87 -1.85
N PRO A 227 -9.41 44.24 -0.91
CA PRO A 227 -9.55 45.63 -0.49
C PRO A 227 -8.28 46.24 0.11
N GLU A 228 -7.49 45.43 0.83
CA GLU A 228 -6.22 45.84 1.41
C GLU A 228 -5.07 44.91 0.99
N PRO A 229 -3.89 45.44 0.62
CA PRO A 229 -2.74 44.61 0.29
C PRO A 229 -2.16 43.93 1.53
N PRO A 230 -1.43 42.81 1.33
CA PRO A 230 -0.58 42.26 2.39
C PRO A 230 0.60 43.20 2.68
N ASP A 231 1.32 42.91 3.76
CA ASP A 231 2.54 43.65 4.11
C ASP A 231 3.74 43.22 3.25
N MET A 232 3.73 41.97 2.80
CA MET A 232 4.70 41.42 1.85
C MET A 232 4.03 40.51 0.82
N LEU A 233 4.43 40.63 -0.45
CA LEU A 233 4.01 39.80 -1.58
C LEU A 233 5.23 39.08 -2.16
N LEU A 234 5.18 37.75 -2.24
CA LEU A 234 6.31 36.94 -2.72
C LEU A 234 6.08 36.44 -4.15
N LEU A 235 7.06 36.63 -5.02
CA LEU A 235 7.05 36.20 -6.42
C LEU A 235 8.32 35.43 -6.77
N SER A 236 8.23 34.43 -7.65
CA SER A 236 9.37 33.77 -8.31
C SER A 236 8.81 33.02 -9.53
N LYS A 237 9.24 31.78 -9.82
CA LYS A 237 8.76 30.91 -10.92
C LYS A 237 8.57 31.71 -12.23
N ALA A 238 7.32 32.07 -12.56
CA ALA A 238 6.96 32.80 -13.76
C ALA A 238 7.65 34.17 -13.92
N LEU A 239 8.16 34.78 -12.85
CA LEU A 239 8.86 36.07 -12.90
C LEU A 239 10.06 36.03 -13.84
N GLY A 240 10.77 34.90 -13.89
CA GLY A 240 11.89 34.69 -14.78
C GLY A 240 11.53 34.41 -16.24
N GLY A 241 10.24 34.40 -16.57
CA GLY A 241 9.72 34.07 -17.90
C GLY A 241 10.03 32.65 -18.38
N GLY A 242 10.49 31.77 -17.48
CA GLY A 242 10.99 30.43 -17.84
C GLY A 242 12.45 30.39 -18.29
N MET A 243 13.14 31.53 -18.28
CA MET A 243 14.52 31.67 -18.79
C MET A 243 15.55 31.86 -17.67
N MET A 244 15.21 32.63 -16.64
CA MET A 244 16.14 33.04 -15.57
C MET A 244 15.62 32.68 -14.18
N PRO A 245 16.46 32.15 -13.27
CA PRO A 245 16.09 32.03 -11.86
C PRO A 245 16.05 33.43 -11.21
N ILE A 246 14.91 33.80 -10.64
CA ILE A 246 14.71 35.07 -9.93
C ILE A 246 13.53 34.95 -8.96
N GLY A 247 13.59 35.67 -7.86
CA GLY A 247 12.48 35.89 -6.95
C GLY A 247 12.46 37.33 -6.44
N ALA A 248 11.30 37.79 -5.97
CA ALA A 248 11.09 39.14 -5.46
C ALA A 248 10.14 39.10 -4.26
N CYS A 249 10.58 39.64 -3.13
CA CYS A 249 9.71 39.98 -2.00
C CYS A 249 9.39 41.47 -2.11
N ILE A 250 8.16 41.80 -2.47
CA ILE A 250 7.67 43.18 -2.56
C ILE A 250 7.08 43.53 -1.19
N VAL A 251 7.52 44.63 -0.63
CA VAL A 251 7.30 45.00 0.77
C VAL A 251 6.62 46.35 0.83
N ARG A 252 5.64 46.48 1.73
CA ARG A 252 5.03 47.76 2.09
C ARG A 252 6.05 48.60 2.88
N PRO A 253 6.18 49.92 2.63
CA PRO A 253 7.09 50.78 3.38
C PRO A 253 6.97 50.67 4.91
N SER A 254 5.76 50.49 5.45
CA SER A 254 5.54 50.32 6.90
C SER A 254 6.11 49.02 7.50
N ALA A 255 6.34 48.01 6.66
CA ALA A 255 6.90 46.71 7.03
C ALA A 255 8.42 46.61 6.80
N TRP A 256 9.04 47.64 6.21
CA TRP A 256 10.47 47.69 5.96
C TRP A 256 11.28 47.97 7.23
N ASP A 257 12.49 47.42 7.30
CA ASP A 257 13.47 47.70 8.36
C ASP A 257 14.87 47.89 7.74
N ASP A 258 15.47 49.08 7.91
CA ASP A 258 16.78 49.39 7.32
C ASP A 258 17.90 48.47 7.84
N ARG A 259 17.77 47.92 9.06
CA ARG A 259 18.74 46.96 9.59
C ARG A 259 18.73 45.67 8.77
N PHE A 260 17.56 45.24 8.29
CA PHE A 260 17.47 44.10 7.38
C PHE A 260 18.20 44.40 6.07
N GLY A 261 18.00 45.58 5.49
CA GLY A 261 18.66 46.00 4.25
C GLY A 261 20.20 46.02 4.34
N LEU A 262 20.75 46.22 5.54
CA LEU A 262 22.19 46.15 5.80
C LEU A 262 22.71 44.73 6.07
N LEU A 263 21.86 43.83 6.57
CA LEU A 263 22.25 42.49 7.05
C LEU A 263 21.93 41.36 6.06
N HIS A 264 20.99 41.56 5.14
CA HIS A 264 20.61 40.57 4.15
C HIS A 264 21.23 40.90 2.80
N SER A 265 21.95 39.93 2.22
CA SER A 265 22.47 40.01 0.86
C SER A 265 22.55 38.62 0.23
N SER A 266 22.68 38.58 -1.09
CA SER A 266 22.98 37.38 -1.88
C SER A 266 23.85 37.76 -3.07
N THR A 267 24.83 36.92 -3.40
CA THR A 267 25.82 37.17 -4.46
C THR A 267 25.19 37.37 -5.84
N PHE A 268 24.13 36.61 -6.14
CA PHE A 268 23.47 36.60 -7.45
C PHE A 268 22.19 37.44 -7.48
N ALA A 269 21.68 37.86 -6.31
CA ALA A 269 20.56 38.78 -6.23
C ALA A 269 20.90 40.13 -6.89
N ASN A 270 19.86 40.82 -7.37
CA ASN A 270 19.98 42.06 -8.15
C ASN A 270 20.74 41.91 -9.48
N GLY A 271 20.85 40.70 -10.03
CA GLY A 271 21.51 40.46 -11.31
C GLY A 271 20.78 41.12 -12.49
N ASN A 272 21.48 41.99 -13.23
CA ASN A 272 20.85 42.81 -14.27
C ASN A 272 20.22 41.98 -15.41
N LEU A 273 20.81 40.85 -15.80
CA LEU A 273 20.24 39.98 -16.85
C LEU A 273 18.89 39.37 -16.41
N ALA A 274 18.84 38.84 -15.19
CA ALA A 274 17.61 38.25 -14.66
C ALA A 274 16.51 39.32 -14.52
N ALA A 275 16.88 40.51 -14.06
CA ALA A 275 15.95 41.63 -13.94
C ALA A 275 15.46 42.16 -15.29
N HIS A 276 16.35 42.23 -16.30
CA HIS A 276 16.00 42.63 -17.66
C HIS A 276 14.98 41.67 -18.29
N VAL A 277 15.22 40.36 -18.16
CA VAL A 277 14.31 39.31 -18.64
C VAL A 277 13.00 39.32 -17.86
N ALA A 278 13.03 39.51 -16.55
CA ALA A 278 11.82 39.61 -15.74
C ALA A 278 10.96 40.83 -16.12
N CYS A 279 11.58 41.99 -16.38
CA CYS A 279 10.85 43.13 -16.92
C CYS A 279 10.17 42.79 -18.25
N ARG A 280 10.88 42.10 -19.16
CA ARG A 280 10.28 41.68 -20.44
C ARG A 280 9.11 40.71 -20.22
N ALA A 281 9.22 39.78 -19.28
CA ALA A 281 8.13 38.88 -18.92
C ALA A 281 6.90 39.66 -18.40
N LEU A 282 7.11 40.65 -17.53
CA LEU A 282 6.04 41.55 -17.07
C LEU A 282 5.43 42.35 -18.23
N ASP A 283 6.24 42.86 -19.16
CA ASP A 283 5.73 43.55 -20.36
C ASP A 283 4.83 42.65 -21.20
N LEU A 284 5.19 41.38 -21.37
CA LEU A 284 4.35 40.41 -22.10
C LEU A 284 3.05 40.09 -21.37
N LEU A 285 3.07 39.98 -20.03
CA LEU A 285 1.86 39.73 -19.23
C LEU A 285 0.88 40.91 -19.25
N THR A 286 1.40 42.13 -19.35
CA THR A 286 0.64 43.38 -19.27
C THR A 286 0.35 44.02 -20.63
N ALA A 287 0.93 43.47 -21.71
CA ALA A 287 0.65 43.89 -23.08
C ALA A 287 -0.85 43.83 -23.39
N GLU A 288 -1.29 44.71 -24.29
CA GLU A 288 -2.68 44.75 -24.78
C GLU A 288 -3.69 44.75 -23.61
N GLU A 289 -3.44 45.59 -22.61
CA GLU A 289 -4.28 45.72 -21.40
C GLU A 289 -4.48 44.39 -20.64
N GLY A 290 -3.44 43.53 -20.63
CA GLY A 290 -3.47 42.26 -19.92
C GLY A 290 -4.31 41.18 -20.60
N ARG A 291 -4.50 41.25 -21.93
CA ARG A 291 -5.31 40.29 -22.69
C ARG A 291 -4.94 38.82 -22.41
N LEU A 292 -3.66 38.51 -22.25
CA LEU A 292 -3.22 37.14 -21.93
C LEU A 292 -3.77 36.66 -20.57
N VAL A 293 -3.71 37.50 -19.55
CA VAL A 293 -4.23 37.20 -18.21
C VAL A 293 -5.75 37.03 -18.24
N ALA A 294 -6.46 37.90 -18.97
CA ALA A 294 -7.91 37.76 -19.19
C ALA A 294 -8.25 36.44 -19.90
N GLN A 295 -7.46 36.06 -20.92
CA GLN A 295 -7.65 34.80 -21.63
C GLN A 295 -7.46 33.59 -20.70
N VAL A 296 -6.48 33.62 -19.79
CA VAL A 296 -6.26 32.57 -18.78
C VAL A 296 -7.47 32.44 -17.86
N ARG A 297 -8.10 33.55 -17.45
CA ARG A 297 -9.34 33.53 -16.65
C ARG A 297 -10.49 32.85 -17.40
N GLU A 298 -10.74 33.26 -18.64
CA GLU A 298 -11.82 32.71 -19.48
C GLU A 298 -11.59 31.24 -19.84
N ASN A 299 -10.40 30.91 -20.35
CA ASN A 299 -10.06 29.56 -20.75
C ASN A 299 -9.90 28.62 -19.55
N GLY A 300 -9.53 29.14 -18.38
CA GLY A 300 -9.51 28.37 -17.14
C GLY A 300 -10.90 27.85 -16.76
N GLU A 301 -11.94 28.70 -16.88
CA GLU A 301 -13.33 28.25 -16.68
C GLU A 301 -13.80 27.31 -17.79
N TYR A 302 -13.41 27.57 -19.03
CA TYR A 302 -13.66 26.65 -20.13
C TYR A 302 -13.08 25.25 -19.87
N LEU A 303 -11.80 25.17 -19.49
CA LEU A 303 -11.13 23.91 -19.14
C LEU A 303 -11.87 23.20 -18.01
N ARG A 304 -12.19 23.88 -16.91
CA ARG A 304 -12.92 23.27 -15.80
C ARG A 304 -14.32 22.80 -16.21
N THR A 305 -15.03 23.54 -17.06
CA THR A 305 -16.32 23.10 -17.60
C THR A 305 -16.18 21.79 -18.36
N ARG A 306 -15.22 21.70 -19.29
CA ARG A 306 -14.95 20.50 -20.07
C ARG A 306 -14.48 19.32 -19.20
N LEU A 307 -13.69 19.57 -18.17
CA LEU A 307 -13.30 18.54 -17.20
C LEU A 307 -14.48 18.03 -16.36
N ARG A 308 -15.41 18.91 -15.97
CA ARG A 308 -16.65 18.51 -15.29
C ARG A 308 -17.53 17.63 -16.18
N GLU A 309 -17.59 17.87 -17.48
CA GLU A 309 -18.27 16.95 -18.42
C GLU A 309 -17.65 15.54 -18.42
N VAL A 310 -16.32 15.44 -18.27
CA VAL A 310 -15.63 14.14 -18.11
C VAL A 310 -15.94 13.52 -16.75
N GLN A 311 -15.99 14.33 -15.69
CA GLN A 311 -16.41 13.90 -14.36
C GLN A 311 -17.84 13.34 -14.37
N ASP A 312 -18.78 14.01 -15.03
CA ASP A 312 -20.17 13.56 -15.16
C ASP A 312 -20.27 12.23 -15.93
N ARG A 313 -19.36 11.99 -16.88
CA ARG A 313 -19.25 10.71 -17.60
C ARG A 313 -18.64 9.60 -16.75
N TYR A 314 -17.71 9.92 -15.86
CA TYR A 314 -16.97 8.97 -15.03
C TYR A 314 -17.01 9.33 -13.52
N PRO A 315 -18.20 9.39 -12.90
CA PRO A 315 -18.34 9.83 -11.51
C PRO A 315 -17.75 8.86 -10.48
N GLY A 316 -17.52 7.60 -10.85
CA GLY A 316 -16.81 6.62 -10.01
C GLY A 316 -15.27 6.74 -10.08
N VAL A 317 -14.74 7.56 -10.99
CA VAL A 317 -13.30 7.74 -11.21
C VAL A 317 -12.85 9.12 -10.75
N ILE A 318 -13.52 10.18 -11.20
CA ILE A 318 -13.18 11.56 -10.81
C ILE A 318 -14.03 11.99 -9.62
N ARG A 319 -13.37 12.30 -8.51
CA ARG A 319 -14.00 12.82 -7.30
C ARG A 319 -14.30 14.31 -7.41
N GLU A 320 -13.34 15.10 -7.88
CA GLU A 320 -13.48 16.55 -7.92
C GLU A 320 -12.63 17.18 -9.04
N VAL A 321 -13.17 18.24 -9.65
CA VAL A 321 -12.43 19.18 -10.49
C VAL A 321 -12.45 20.55 -9.83
N ARG A 322 -11.27 21.10 -9.53
CA ARG A 322 -11.11 22.40 -8.86
C ARG A 322 -9.96 23.20 -9.43
N GLY A 323 -9.98 24.51 -9.21
CA GLY A 323 -8.93 25.40 -9.67
C GLY A 323 -9.38 26.83 -9.96
N ARG A 324 -8.41 27.67 -10.33
CA ARG A 324 -8.61 29.05 -10.79
C ARG A 324 -7.64 29.38 -11.92
N GLY A 325 -8.11 30.08 -12.95
CA GLY A 325 -7.30 30.32 -14.16
C GLY A 325 -6.71 29.02 -14.72
N TYR A 326 -5.40 29.00 -14.98
CA TYR A 326 -4.64 27.82 -15.41
C TYR A 326 -3.93 27.11 -14.26
N MET A 327 -4.46 27.20 -13.04
CA MET A 327 -4.05 26.38 -11.90
C MET A 327 -5.21 25.48 -11.53
N ASN A 328 -5.25 24.28 -12.11
CA ASN A 328 -6.36 23.35 -11.96
C ASN A 328 -5.87 21.97 -11.52
N ALA A 329 -6.78 21.21 -10.95
CA ALA A 329 -6.55 19.85 -10.53
C ALA A 329 -7.76 18.95 -10.76
N VAL A 330 -7.47 17.67 -10.98
CA VAL A 330 -8.44 16.57 -11.03
C VAL A 330 -8.08 15.60 -9.92
N GLU A 331 -8.97 15.42 -8.95
CA GLU A 331 -8.82 14.42 -7.88
C GLU A 331 -9.55 13.13 -8.27
N PHE A 332 -8.86 12.00 -8.15
CA PHE A 332 -9.42 10.68 -8.39
C PHE A 332 -10.00 10.06 -7.11
N HIS A 333 -11.09 9.31 -7.25
CA HIS A 333 -11.57 8.42 -6.20
C HIS A 333 -10.51 7.36 -5.86
N PRO A 334 -10.53 6.77 -4.65
CA PRO A 334 -9.79 5.55 -4.38
C PRO A 334 -10.13 4.47 -5.42
N LEU A 335 -9.10 3.88 -6.04
CA LEU A 335 -9.27 2.91 -7.13
C LEU A 335 -9.13 1.45 -6.66
N HIS A 336 -9.07 1.22 -5.35
CA HIS A 336 -9.03 -0.12 -4.76
C HIS A 336 -10.43 -0.67 -4.41
N ASP A 337 -11.47 0.18 -4.44
CA ASP A 337 -12.85 -0.23 -4.18
C ASP A 337 -13.38 -1.13 -5.30
N GLY A 338 -13.96 -2.28 -4.94
CA GLY A 338 -14.50 -3.29 -5.86
C GLY A 338 -13.56 -4.46 -6.15
N GLY A 339 -12.26 -4.32 -5.88
CA GLY A 339 -11.27 -5.40 -5.97
C GLY A 339 -10.89 -5.86 -7.39
N GLU A 340 -11.61 -5.46 -8.43
CA GLU A 340 -11.54 -6.05 -9.78
C GLU A 340 -10.19 -5.89 -10.53
N SER A 341 -9.28 -5.04 -10.06
CA SER A 341 -7.94 -4.85 -10.64
C SER A 341 -6.89 -4.66 -9.55
N ALA A 342 -5.95 -5.61 -9.45
CA ALA A 342 -4.83 -5.55 -8.53
C ALA A 342 -3.84 -4.44 -8.87
N ILE A 343 -3.69 -4.08 -10.16
CA ILE A 343 -2.83 -2.95 -10.56
C ILE A 343 -3.41 -1.64 -10.04
N LEU A 344 -4.72 -1.42 -10.19
CA LEU A 344 -5.39 -0.23 -9.69
C LEU A 344 -5.44 -0.19 -8.16
N ALA A 345 -5.68 -1.33 -7.52
CA ALA A 345 -5.63 -1.42 -6.07
C ALA A 345 -4.23 -1.08 -5.54
N TYR A 346 -3.19 -1.65 -6.15
CA TYR A 346 -1.79 -1.33 -5.84
C TYR A 346 -1.52 0.17 -6.04
N ALA A 347 -1.90 0.73 -7.19
CA ALA A 347 -1.73 2.15 -7.47
C ALA A 347 -2.40 3.03 -6.40
N SER A 348 -3.63 2.69 -6.02
CA SER A 348 -4.38 3.46 -5.04
C SER A 348 -3.83 3.36 -3.62
N LEU A 349 -3.49 2.16 -3.15
CA LEU A 349 -3.10 1.91 -1.77
C LEU A 349 -1.65 2.32 -1.49
N ASN A 350 -0.80 2.35 -2.52
CA ASN A 350 0.62 2.66 -2.39
C ASN A 350 0.97 4.08 -2.90
N GLY A 351 -0.04 4.94 -3.13
CA GLY A 351 0.17 6.32 -3.56
C GLY A 351 0.70 6.49 -4.99
N GLY A 352 0.46 5.50 -5.85
CA GLY A 352 0.88 5.46 -7.25
C GLY A 352 -0.16 5.94 -8.26
N THR A 353 -1.42 6.19 -7.88
CA THR A 353 -2.52 6.54 -8.81
C THR A 353 -2.11 7.60 -9.84
N THR A 354 -1.68 8.78 -9.40
CA THR A 354 -1.30 9.86 -10.33
C THR A 354 -0.02 9.55 -11.10
N ALA A 355 0.87 8.70 -10.59
CA ALA A 355 2.07 8.29 -11.32
C ALA A 355 1.72 7.38 -12.50
N PHE A 356 0.84 6.38 -12.29
CA PHE A 356 0.32 5.53 -13.38
C PHE A 356 -0.50 6.31 -14.39
N VAL A 357 -1.37 7.23 -13.92
CA VAL A 357 -2.15 8.10 -14.81
C VAL A 357 -1.22 9.02 -15.63
N SER A 358 -0.24 9.67 -15.00
CA SER A 358 0.73 10.52 -15.71
C SER A 358 1.53 9.71 -16.73
N SER A 359 1.91 8.48 -16.35
CA SER A 359 2.63 7.54 -17.21
C SER A 359 1.83 7.20 -18.46
N TYR A 360 0.55 6.85 -18.31
CA TYR A 360 -0.34 6.58 -19.44
C TYR A 360 -0.57 7.84 -20.30
N LEU A 361 -0.89 8.98 -19.68
CA LEU A 361 -1.11 10.23 -20.39
C LEU A 361 0.11 10.62 -21.24
N MET A 362 1.32 10.48 -20.71
CA MET A 362 2.55 10.81 -21.43
C MET A 362 2.84 9.80 -22.55
N ASN A 363 2.86 8.51 -22.23
CA ASN A 363 3.32 7.46 -23.15
C ASN A 363 2.25 6.97 -24.13
N VAL A 364 0.98 7.23 -23.89
CA VAL A 364 -0.13 6.82 -24.77
C VAL A 364 -0.75 8.04 -25.42
N CYS A 365 -1.12 9.05 -24.64
CA CYS A 365 -1.81 10.23 -25.17
C CYS A 365 -0.87 11.38 -25.58
N GLY A 366 0.43 11.32 -25.24
CA GLY A 366 1.38 12.40 -25.49
C GLY A 366 1.07 13.68 -24.69
N LEU A 367 0.51 13.56 -23.49
CA LEU A 367 0.23 14.66 -22.56
C LEU A 367 1.14 14.57 -21.33
N VAL A 368 2.00 15.56 -21.14
CA VAL A 368 2.88 15.65 -19.97
C VAL A 368 2.12 16.30 -18.83
N THR A 369 2.02 15.53 -17.74
CA THR A 369 1.49 15.95 -16.44
C THR A 369 2.46 15.45 -15.36
N ALA A 370 2.22 15.80 -14.10
CA ALA A 370 2.99 15.23 -12.99
C ALA A 370 2.10 15.00 -11.77
N PRO A 371 2.44 14.01 -10.92
CA PRO A 371 1.83 13.87 -9.61
C PRO A 371 2.02 15.14 -8.75
N MET A 372 1.10 15.40 -7.83
CA MET A 372 1.33 16.35 -6.75
C MET A 372 2.27 15.73 -5.72
N PHE A 373 3.16 16.53 -5.12
CA PHE A 373 4.08 15.97 -4.14
C PHE A 373 3.42 15.73 -2.75
N ASN A 374 2.34 16.46 -2.40
CA ASN A 374 1.64 16.31 -1.12
C ASN A 374 0.38 15.42 -1.18
N ASP A 375 -0.10 15.09 -2.39
CA ASP A 375 -1.32 14.32 -2.62
C ASP A 375 -1.15 13.39 -3.83
N THR A 376 -1.28 12.08 -3.58
CA THR A 376 -1.04 11.02 -4.58
C THR A 376 -2.25 10.70 -5.44
N ARG A 377 -3.39 11.36 -5.20
CA ARG A 377 -4.65 11.17 -5.95
C ARG A 377 -5.07 12.40 -6.75
N THR A 378 -4.38 13.52 -6.56
CA THR A 378 -4.68 14.76 -7.26
C THR A 378 -3.67 14.99 -8.39
N LEU A 379 -4.17 15.02 -9.63
CA LEU A 379 -3.37 15.34 -10.81
C LEU A 379 -3.43 16.84 -11.09
N ARG A 380 -2.26 17.45 -11.30
CA ARG A 380 -2.17 18.88 -11.67
C ARG A 380 -2.36 19.11 -13.16
N LEU A 381 -3.03 20.20 -13.51
CA LEU A 381 -3.15 20.71 -14.87
C LEU A 381 -2.78 22.19 -14.87
N GLN A 382 -1.54 22.48 -15.26
CA GLN A 382 -0.94 23.81 -15.18
C GLN A 382 -0.17 24.13 -16.49
N PRO A 383 -0.88 24.35 -17.61
CA PRO A 383 -0.24 24.62 -18.90
C PRO A 383 0.41 26.01 -18.96
N ALA A 384 1.15 26.31 -20.03
CA ALA A 384 1.61 27.67 -20.31
C ALA A 384 0.41 28.62 -20.42
N LEU A 385 0.58 29.89 -20.03
CA LEU A 385 -0.49 30.90 -20.13
C LEU A 385 -0.91 31.14 -21.59
N THR A 386 -0.01 30.86 -22.54
CA THR A 386 -0.23 30.95 -23.98
C THR A 386 -1.00 29.76 -24.57
N ALA A 387 -1.31 28.72 -23.79
CA ALA A 387 -2.10 27.59 -24.27
C ALA A 387 -3.51 28.03 -24.68
N GLY A 388 -3.94 27.62 -25.88
CA GLY A 388 -5.25 27.93 -26.45
C GLY A 388 -6.25 26.80 -26.24
N ARG A 389 -7.49 26.99 -26.71
CA ARG A 389 -8.56 25.98 -26.55
C ARG A 389 -8.25 24.65 -27.22
N ALA A 390 -7.51 24.65 -28.32
CA ALA A 390 -7.09 23.41 -28.99
C ALA A 390 -6.18 22.55 -28.10
N GLU A 391 -5.22 23.16 -27.41
CA GLU A 391 -4.40 22.45 -26.42
C GLU A 391 -5.24 21.95 -25.23
N LEU A 392 -6.17 22.78 -24.73
CA LEU A 392 -7.06 22.42 -23.62
C LEU A 392 -7.96 21.24 -24.00
N ASP A 393 -8.54 21.25 -25.20
CA ASP A 393 -9.39 20.18 -25.71
C ASP A 393 -8.60 18.87 -25.83
N ARG A 394 -7.39 18.91 -26.41
CA ARG A 394 -6.51 17.73 -26.50
C ARG A 394 -6.17 17.15 -25.11
N ALA A 395 -5.94 18.00 -24.11
CA ALA A 395 -5.68 17.54 -22.75
C ALA A 395 -6.92 16.93 -22.08
N VAL A 396 -8.11 17.51 -22.30
CA VAL A 396 -9.38 16.95 -21.81
C VAL A 396 -9.67 15.60 -22.47
N ASP A 397 -9.45 15.47 -23.77
CA ASP A 397 -9.68 14.22 -24.50
C ASP A 397 -8.76 13.10 -24.00
N ALA A 398 -7.47 13.40 -23.76
CA ALA A 398 -6.53 12.46 -23.15
C ALA A 398 -6.95 12.05 -21.72
N LEU A 399 -7.48 12.99 -20.92
CA LEU A 399 -8.03 12.68 -19.59
C LEU A 399 -9.29 11.82 -19.67
N ALA A 400 -10.16 12.05 -20.64
CA ALA A 400 -11.33 11.22 -20.86
C ALA A 400 -10.95 9.78 -21.25
N GLU A 401 -9.90 9.61 -22.06
CA GLU A 401 -9.37 8.31 -22.47
C GLU A 401 -8.83 7.52 -21.26
N VAL A 402 -7.98 8.13 -20.43
CA VAL A 402 -7.47 7.43 -19.24
C VAL A 402 -8.60 7.17 -18.23
N CYS A 403 -9.59 8.06 -18.09
CA CYS A 403 -10.74 7.80 -17.23
C CYS A 403 -11.57 6.61 -17.72
N GLU A 404 -11.67 6.38 -19.04
CA GLU A 404 -12.30 5.20 -19.60
C GLU A 404 -11.57 3.91 -19.20
N VAL A 405 -10.23 3.90 -19.28
CA VAL A 405 -9.38 2.80 -18.82
C VAL A 405 -9.61 2.50 -17.33
N LEU A 406 -9.61 3.55 -16.50
CA LEU A 406 -9.84 3.42 -15.07
C LEU A 406 -11.26 2.92 -14.76
N ALA A 407 -12.27 3.43 -15.45
CA ALA A 407 -13.66 3.03 -15.27
C ALA A 407 -13.92 1.58 -15.67
N ARG A 408 -13.20 1.07 -16.68
CA ARG A 408 -13.24 -0.34 -17.10
C ARG A 408 -12.41 -1.28 -16.24
N ARG A 409 -11.68 -0.74 -15.24
CA ARG A 409 -10.73 -1.48 -14.42
C ARG A 409 -9.68 -2.22 -15.26
N ASP A 410 -9.27 -1.63 -16.38
CA ASP A 410 -8.28 -2.23 -17.29
C ASP A 410 -6.85 -1.89 -16.84
N GLY A 411 -6.39 -2.58 -15.80
CA GLY A 411 -5.05 -2.38 -15.25
C GLY A 411 -3.94 -2.67 -16.25
N TYR A 412 -4.12 -3.67 -17.13
CA TYR A 412 -3.14 -3.99 -18.15
C TYR A 412 -3.01 -2.88 -19.20
N ALA A 413 -4.11 -2.30 -19.70
CA ALA A 413 -4.04 -1.15 -20.60
C ALA A 413 -3.29 0.03 -19.96
N LEU A 414 -3.44 0.24 -18.65
CA LEU A 414 -2.75 1.29 -17.90
C LEU A 414 -1.23 1.11 -17.82
N VAL A 415 -0.72 -0.14 -17.87
CA VAL A 415 0.72 -0.42 -17.73
C VAL A 415 1.38 -0.95 -19.00
N ARG A 416 0.60 -1.24 -20.04
CA ARG A 416 1.06 -1.92 -21.26
C ARG A 416 2.23 -1.21 -21.93
N HIS A 417 2.24 0.12 -21.97
CA HIS A 417 3.33 0.91 -22.55
C HIS A 417 4.64 0.82 -21.75
N ILE A 418 4.59 0.44 -20.48
CA ILE A 418 5.77 0.19 -19.62
C ILE A 418 6.41 -1.15 -19.98
N LEU A 419 5.66 -2.05 -20.61
CA LEU A 419 6.06 -3.42 -20.94
C LEU A 419 6.55 -3.56 -22.40
N ASP A 420 6.96 -2.45 -23.04
CA ASP A 420 7.44 -2.37 -24.44
C ASP A 420 6.44 -2.86 -25.50
N ALA A 421 5.14 -2.70 -25.25
CA ALA A 421 4.06 -3.06 -26.16
C ALA A 421 3.45 -1.82 -26.82
N PRO A 422 3.22 -1.80 -28.16
CA PRO A 422 2.48 -0.70 -28.78
C PRO A 422 1.04 -0.64 -28.25
N PRO A 423 0.46 0.57 -28.09
CA PRO A 423 -0.93 0.73 -27.68
C PRO A 423 -1.86 0.09 -28.73
N ALA A 424 -2.79 -0.75 -28.28
CA ALA A 424 -3.84 -1.34 -29.11
C ALA A 424 -5.18 -0.65 -28.79
N PRO A 425 -6.15 -0.61 -29.73
CA PRO A 425 -7.48 -0.10 -29.45
C PRO A 425 -8.10 -0.81 -28.24
N LEU A 426 -8.77 -0.04 -27.37
CA LEU A 426 -9.47 -0.58 -26.21
C LEU A 426 -10.46 -1.68 -26.65
N ALA A 427 -10.32 -2.89 -26.11
CA ALA A 427 -11.29 -3.95 -26.35
C ALA A 427 -12.65 -3.56 -25.73
N GLU A 428 -13.76 -3.91 -26.40
CA GLU A 428 -15.11 -3.71 -25.84
C GLU A 428 -15.27 -4.54 -24.57
N ARG A 429 -15.44 -3.85 -23.44
CA ARG A 429 -15.76 -4.48 -22.16
C ARG A 429 -16.77 -3.60 -21.42
N ALA A 430 -17.87 -4.18 -20.98
CA ALA A 430 -18.90 -3.46 -20.24
C ALA A 430 -18.33 -2.99 -18.89
N ALA A 431 -18.52 -1.71 -18.58
CA ALA A 431 -18.15 -1.16 -17.28
C ALA A 431 -19.05 -1.74 -16.18
N ALA A 432 -18.45 -2.42 -15.21
CA ALA A 432 -19.12 -2.74 -13.95
C ALA A 432 -18.76 -1.64 -12.94
N LEU A 433 -19.67 -0.69 -12.74
CA LEU A 433 -19.56 0.27 -11.64
C LEU A 433 -20.26 -0.36 -10.42
N THR A 434 -19.50 -1.03 -9.57
CA THR A 434 -19.97 -1.41 -8.23
C THR A 434 -19.79 -0.23 -7.29
N GLN A 435 -20.84 0.09 -6.54
CA GLN A 435 -20.82 1.13 -5.51
C GLN A 435 -19.85 0.75 -4.38
N PRO A 436 -19.14 1.73 -3.78
CA PRO A 436 -18.27 1.48 -2.64
C PRO A 436 -19.08 0.92 -1.47
N ALA A 437 -18.53 -0.11 -0.81
CA ALA A 437 -19.07 -0.60 0.45
C ALA A 437 -18.92 0.50 1.51
N GLY A 438 -20.02 0.84 2.19
CA GLY A 438 -20.05 1.90 3.19
C GLY A 438 -19.06 1.65 4.32
N ALA A 439 -18.24 2.64 4.63
CA ALA A 439 -17.43 2.65 5.84
C ALA A 439 -18.37 2.78 7.06
N ILE A 440 -18.27 1.84 8.00
CA ILE A 440 -18.98 1.90 9.27
C ILE A 440 -18.10 2.67 10.26
N GLU A 441 -18.56 3.84 10.71
CA GLU A 441 -17.94 4.57 11.82
C GLU A 441 -18.02 3.72 13.09
N ALA A 442 -16.88 3.50 13.74
CA ALA A 442 -16.84 2.77 14.99
C ALA A 442 -15.76 3.33 15.92
N THR A 443 -16.10 3.53 17.18
CA THR A 443 -15.32 4.22 18.21
C THR A 443 -14.26 3.31 18.87
N GLY A 444 -13.03 3.81 19.05
CA GLY A 444 -11.88 3.14 19.70
C GLY A 444 -10.76 2.76 18.71
N ASP A 445 -9.48 2.84 19.13
CA ASP A 445 -8.32 2.55 18.28
C ASP A 445 -8.12 1.03 18.09
N PRO A 446 -8.23 0.50 16.85
CA PRO A 446 -8.08 -0.94 16.58
C PRO A 446 -6.61 -1.38 16.57
N THR A 447 -6.34 -2.63 16.97
CA THR A 447 -5.02 -3.24 16.76
C THR A 447 -4.76 -3.44 15.26
N LYS A 448 -3.59 -3.06 14.76
CA LYS A 448 -3.26 -3.18 13.33
C LYS A 448 -2.46 -4.45 13.01
N PHE A 449 -2.83 -5.16 11.94
CA PHE A 449 -2.07 -6.30 11.41
C PHE A 449 -1.87 -6.22 9.89
N ALA A 450 -0.89 -6.95 9.37
CA ALA A 450 -0.76 -7.20 7.94
C ALA A 450 -0.59 -8.69 7.65
N PHE A 451 -1.02 -9.14 6.49
CA PHE A 451 -0.85 -10.51 6.04
C PHE A 451 -0.17 -10.54 4.67
N LEU A 452 0.98 -11.22 4.60
CA LEU A 452 1.76 -11.32 3.37
C LEU A 452 1.19 -12.42 2.48
N VAL A 453 0.83 -12.04 1.25
CA VAL A 453 0.33 -12.97 0.21
C VAL A 453 1.26 -12.98 -0.99
N HIS A 454 1.25 -14.07 -1.74
CA HIS A 454 1.92 -14.18 -3.04
C HIS A 454 1.03 -14.99 -3.98
N PHE A 455 1.27 -14.93 -5.28
CA PHE A 455 0.55 -15.77 -6.25
C PHE A 455 1.01 -17.21 -6.10
N THR A 456 0.09 -18.15 -5.92
CA THR A 456 0.42 -19.58 -5.80
C THR A 456 0.51 -20.26 -7.17
N GLN A 457 -0.17 -19.70 -8.16
CA GLN A 457 -0.23 -20.16 -9.54
C GLN A 457 -0.53 -18.97 -10.48
N MET A 458 -0.30 -19.15 -11.78
CA MET A 458 -0.58 -18.13 -12.80
C MET A 458 -2.05 -17.68 -12.81
N GLU A 459 -2.98 -18.60 -12.55
CA GLU A 459 -4.42 -18.28 -12.51
C GLU A 459 -4.79 -17.28 -11.42
N ASP A 460 -4.00 -17.17 -10.35
CA ASP A 460 -4.22 -16.16 -9.31
C ASP A 460 -3.92 -14.75 -9.83
N ILE A 461 -2.93 -14.61 -10.74
CA ILE A 461 -2.63 -13.32 -11.39
C ILE A 461 -3.82 -12.88 -12.23
N TYR A 462 -4.38 -13.77 -13.04
CA TYR A 462 -5.54 -13.45 -13.88
C TYR A 462 -6.83 -13.21 -13.10
N ARG A 463 -6.96 -13.82 -11.92
CA ARG A 463 -8.11 -13.57 -11.03
C ARG A 463 -8.03 -12.17 -10.42
N CYS A 464 -6.84 -11.79 -9.95
CA CYS A 464 -6.57 -10.50 -9.35
C CYS A 464 -6.48 -9.37 -10.38
N GLU A 465 -6.09 -9.67 -11.63
CA GLU A 465 -6.02 -8.71 -12.73
C GLU A 465 -6.56 -9.36 -14.03
N PRO A 466 -7.89 -9.42 -14.20
CA PRO A 466 -8.52 -10.06 -15.35
C PRO A 466 -8.14 -9.47 -16.70
N SER A 467 -7.76 -8.19 -16.74
CA SER A 467 -7.31 -7.52 -17.97
C SER A 467 -6.05 -8.15 -18.57
N LEU A 468 -5.20 -8.80 -17.76
CA LEU A 468 -4.00 -9.48 -18.24
C LEU A 468 -4.27 -10.71 -19.10
N ARG A 469 -5.51 -11.22 -19.14
CA ARG A 469 -5.86 -12.35 -20.04
C ARG A 469 -5.71 -12.00 -21.53
N GLN A 470 -5.65 -10.73 -21.87
CA GLN A 470 -5.40 -10.26 -23.25
C GLN A 470 -3.90 -10.15 -23.59
N ALA A 471 -3.01 -10.34 -22.62
CA ALA A 471 -1.57 -10.34 -22.84
C ALA A 471 -1.13 -11.67 -23.47
N ASP A 472 -0.23 -11.61 -24.45
CA ASP A 472 0.49 -12.81 -24.91
C ASP A 472 1.60 -13.20 -23.91
N GLU A 473 2.26 -14.34 -24.17
CA GLU A 473 3.32 -14.87 -23.30
C GLU A 473 4.47 -13.87 -23.09
N THR A 474 4.86 -13.13 -24.12
CA THR A 474 5.98 -12.17 -24.04
C THR A 474 5.62 -11.01 -23.11
N HIS A 475 4.42 -10.45 -23.25
CA HIS A 475 3.96 -9.37 -22.39
C HIS A 475 3.68 -9.84 -20.96
N MET A 476 3.22 -11.07 -20.78
CA MET A 476 3.05 -11.65 -19.44
C MET A 476 4.40 -11.80 -18.72
N ASP A 477 5.43 -12.27 -19.40
CA ASP A 477 6.78 -12.36 -18.83
C ASP A 477 7.36 -10.98 -18.52
N ALA A 478 7.15 -10.00 -19.40
CA ALA A 478 7.52 -8.60 -19.14
C ALA A 478 6.79 -8.04 -17.92
N PHE A 479 5.47 -8.27 -17.79
CA PHE A 479 4.68 -7.85 -16.64
C PHE A 479 5.20 -8.46 -15.35
N ARG A 480 5.47 -9.78 -15.33
CA ARG A 480 6.04 -10.46 -14.15
C ARG A 480 7.42 -9.90 -13.79
N GLY A 481 8.25 -9.64 -14.80
CA GLY A 481 9.58 -9.02 -14.61
C GLY A 481 9.49 -7.61 -14.04
N TRP A 482 8.56 -6.80 -14.54
CA TRP A 482 8.29 -5.44 -14.06
C TRP A 482 7.73 -5.46 -12.64
N ALA A 483 6.69 -6.26 -12.35
CA ALA A 483 6.07 -6.36 -11.04
C ALA A 483 7.09 -6.74 -9.94
N LYS A 484 8.02 -7.65 -10.24
CA LYS A 484 9.14 -8.00 -9.34
C LYS A 484 10.09 -6.84 -9.03
N GLN A 485 10.22 -5.87 -9.94
CA GLN A 485 11.00 -4.65 -9.73
C GLN A 485 10.23 -3.59 -8.94
N VAL A 486 8.91 -3.50 -9.14
CA VAL A 486 8.02 -2.66 -8.33
C VAL A 486 8.10 -3.10 -6.85
N GLY A 487 8.09 -4.41 -6.60
CA GLY A 487 8.28 -4.98 -5.27
C GLY A 487 6.96 -5.16 -4.50
N PRO A 488 7.03 -5.34 -3.17
CA PRO A 488 5.84 -5.55 -2.35
C PRO A 488 4.96 -4.30 -2.31
N GLY A 489 3.66 -4.47 -2.06
CA GLY A 489 2.77 -3.35 -1.78
C GLY A 489 1.42 -3.79 -1.22
N TYR A 490 0.72 -2.84 -0.62
CA TYR A 490 -0.64 -3.05 -0.14
C TYR A 490 -1.56 -3.39 -1.32
N ALA A 491 -2.34 -4.44 -1.14
CA ALA A 491 -3.22 -4.97 -2.18
C ALA A 491 -4.70 -4.91 -1.78
N PHE A 492 -5.02 -5.06 -0.49
CA PHE A 492 -6.40 -5.10 -0.04
C PHE A 492 -6.55 -4.72 1.44
N PRO A 493 -7.43 -3.78 1.82
CA PRO A 493 -7.73 -3.50 3.23
C PRO A 493 -8.68 -4.56 3.84
N VAL A 494 -8.56 -4.82 5.15
CA VAL A 494 -9.38 -5.77 5.92
C VAL A 494 -9.95 -5.03 7.16
N PRO A 495 -10.97 -4.17 6.98
CA PRO A 495 -11.39 -3.21 8.02
C PRO A 495 -12.32 -3.77 9.10
N ASN A 496 -13.02 -4.89 8.85
CA ASN A 496 -14.13 -5.36 9.68
C ASN A 496 -13.79 -6.57 10.54
N VAL A 497 -12.65 -6.54 11.25
CA VAL A 497 -12.24 -7.65 12.14
C VAL A 497 -12.67 -7.34 13.57
N ALA A 498 -13.79 -7.94 13.99
CA ALA A 498 -14.38 -7.69 15.31
C ALA A 498 -14.75 -8.98 16.05
N SER A 499 -14.36 -9.09 17.31
CA SER A 499 -14.76 -10.18 18.19
C SER A 499 -16.15 -9.91 18.79
N PRO A 500 -16.97 -10.94 19.03
CA PRO A 500 -18.22 -10.83 19.80
C PRO A 500 -18.07 -10.22 21.19
N ARG A 501 -16.84 -10.16 21.73
CA ARG A 501 -16.50 -9.55 23.03
C ARG A 501 -16.04 -8.09 22.95
N GLY A 502 -16.14 -7.46 21.79
CA GLY A 502 -15.83 -6.04 21.59
C GLY A 502 -14.37 -5.72 21.24
N ALA A 503 -13.48 -6.72 21.15
CA ALA A 503 -12.13 -6.52 20.62
C ALA A 503 -12.17 -6.24 19.11
N ARG A 504 -11.31 -5.34 18.63
CA ARG A 504 -11.29 -4.87 17.24
C ARG A 504 -9.88 -4.86 16.69
N ALA A 505 -9.76 -5.29 15.43
CA ALA A 505 -8.54 -5.19 14.67
C ALA A 505 -8.83 -4.62 13.28
N GLU A 506 -7.82 -4.03 12.66
CA GLU A 506 -7.83 -3.58 11.29
C GLU A 506 -6.59 -4.17 10.62
N GLY A 507 -6.70 -4.65 9.39
CA GLY A 507 -5.52 -5.12 8.70
C GLY A 507 -5.50 -4.88 7.22
N CYS A 508 -4.45 -5.38 6.59
CA CYS A 508 -4.26 -5.29 5.15
C CYS A 508 -3.53 -6.52 4.61
N LEU A 509 -3.81 -6.85 3.35
CA LEU A 509 -3.02 -7.80 2.58
C LEU A 509 -1.89 -7.04 1.90
N ILE A 510 -0.67 -7.55 2.04
CA ILE A 510 0.51 -7.06 1.31
C ILE A 510 0.88 -8.12 0.29
N SER A 511 0.78 -7.77 -0.99
CA SER A 511 1.11 -8.69 -2.08
C SER A 511 2.60 -8.66 -2.39
N LEU A 512 3.16 -9.86 -2.54
CA LEU A 512 4.47 -10.12 -3.11
C LEU A 512 4.26 -10.61 -4.54
N PRO A 513 4.75 -9.90 -5.57
CA PRO A 513 4.55 -10.27 -6.97
C PRO A 513 5.47 -11.43 -7.38
N LEU A 514 5.32 -12.57 -6.71
CA LEU A 514 6.15 -13.77 -6.85
C LEU A 514 5.27 -15.01 -7.01
N LEU A 515 5.73 -15.96 -7.82
CA LEU A 515 5.23 -17.35 -7.86
C LEU A 515 6.14 -18.28 -7.04
N PRO A 516 5.71 -19.51 -6.69
CA PRO A 516 6.56 -20.45 -5.94
C PRO A 516 7.94 -20.71 -6.56
N GLU A 517 8.03 -20.75 -7.89
CA GLU A 517 9.27 -20.89 -8.65
C GLU A 517 10.26 -19.73 -8.43
N ASP A 518 9.74 -18.53 -8.16
CA ASP A 518 10.52 -17.31 -7.87
C ASP A 518 11.02 -17.27 -6.42
N MET A 519 10.59 -18.21 -5.58
CA MET A 519 10.83 -18.20 -4.13
C MET A 519 11.78 -19.31 -3.68
N MET A 520 12.06 -20.29 -4.54
CA MET A 520 12.83 -21.49 -4.20
C MET A 520 14.23 -21.47 -4.83
N GLY A 521 15.06 -22.47 -4.49
CA GLY A 521 16.38 -22.65 -5.10
C GLY A 521 17.31 -21.44 -4.94
N ARG A 522 17.82 -20.94 -6.07
CA ARG A 522 18.76 -19.79 -6.11
C ARG A 522 18.10 -18.45 -5.79
N GLU A 523 16.80 -18.31 -6.06
CA GLU A 523 16.05 -17.05 -5.86
C GLU A 523 15.56 -16.87 -4.42
N ARG A 524 15.63 -17.91 -3.58
CA ARG A 524 15.17 -17.88 -2.19
C ARG A 524 15.68 -16.67 -1.39
N LYS A 525 16.94 -16.28 -1.56
CA LYS A 525 17.50 -15.12 -0.86
C LYS A 525 16.79 -13.82 -1.23
N ARG A 526 16.44 -13.66 -2.51
CA ARG A 526 15.73 -12.49 -3.03
C ARG A 526 14.30 -12.44 -2.52
N ALA A 527 13.62 -13.59 -2.48
CA ALA A 527 12.27 -13.68 -1.91
C ALA A 527 12.24 -13.32 -0.41
N VAL A 528 13.20 -13.82 0.38
CA VAL A 528 13.32 -13.46 1.82
C VAL A 528 13.60 -11.95 1.99
N ALA A 529 14.43 -11.35 1.13
CA ALA A 529 14.66 -9.91 1.15
C ALA A 529 13.39 -9.10 0.84
N MET A 530 12.57 -9.54 -0.13
CA MET A 530 11.30 -8.90 -0.46
C MET A 530 10.26 -9.02 0.66
N ILE A 531 10.21 -10.17 1.34
CA ILE A 531 9.41 -10.36 2.57
C ILE A 531 9.85 -9.37 3.65
N GLY A 532 11.17 -9.19 3.83
CA GLY A 532 11.71 -8.19 4.74
C GLY A 532 11.26 -6.77 4.41
N GLN A 533 11.32 -6.38 3.13
CA GLN A 533 10.83 -5.08 2.67
C GLN A 533 9.34 -4.86 2.97
N ALA A 534 8.51 -5.90 2.80
CA ALA A 534 7.09 -5.84 3.12
C ALA A 534 6.85 -5.61 4.62
N ILE A 535 7.62 -6.27 5.49
CA ILE A 535 7.57 -6.07 6.94
C ILE A 535 7.99 -4.64 7.32
N ASP A 536 9.10 -4.16 6.76
CA ASP A 536 9.61 -2.81 7.04
C ASP A 536 8.60 -1.73 6.59
N MET A 537 7.90 -1.97 5.47
CA MET A 537 6.81 -1.11 5.01
C MET A 537 5.65 -1.08 6.00
N ALA A 538 5.16 -2.25 6.42
CA ALA A 538 4.09 -2.35 7.41
C ALA A 538 4.46 -1.65 8.74
N ARG A 539 5.72 -1.80 9.18
CA ARG A 539 6.23 -1.14 10.40
C ARG A 539 6.22 0.38 10.31
N ARG A 540 6.61 0.95 9.18
CA ARG A 540 6.56 2.42 8.96
C ARG A 540 5.14 2.96 9.09
N ASP A 541 4.13 2.16 8.75
CA ASP A 541 2.72 2.52 8.83
C ASP A 541 2.06 2.14 10.19
N GLY A 542 2.89 1.78 11.18
CA GLY A 542 2.45 1.50 12.55
C GLY A 542 1.85 0.11 12.76
N ILE A 543 2.05 -0.82 11.82
CA ILE A 543 1.57 -2.20 11.94
C ILE A 543 2.62 -3.03 12.70
N SER A 544 2.22 -3.65 13.82
CA SER A 544 3.12 -4.42 14.68
C SER A 544 2.98 -5.94 14.56
N ARG A 545 1.92 -6.43 13.91
CA ARG A 545 1.60 -7.85 13.75
C ARG A 545 1.63 -8.26 12.28
N ILE A 546 2.46 -9.23 11.91
CA ILE A 546 2.59 -9.69 10.51
C ILE A 546 2.36 -11.19 10.42
N GLY A 547 1.43 -11.60 9.55
CA GLY A 547 1.20 -12.99 9.17
C GLY A 547 1.87 -13.39 7.86
N LEU A 548 2.38 -14.61 7.79
CA LEU A 548 3.06 -15.16 6.61
C LEU A 548 2.17 -16.18 5.89
N GLY A 549 1.68 -15.83 4.70
CA GLY A 549 0.89 -16.73 3.86
C GLY A 549 1.72 -17.67 2.97
N ALA A 550 1.31 -18.93 2.91
CA ALA A 550 1.83 -19.93 1.96
C ALA A 550 3.38 -20.00 1.90
N PHE A 551 4.01 -19.84 0.72
CA PHE A 551 5.46 -20.01 0.56
C PHE A 551 6.28 -18.97 1.32
N THR A 552 5.70 -17.84 1.74
CA THR A 552 6.42 -16.84 2.55
C THR A 552 6.88 -17.43 3.88
N SER A 553 6.06 -18.29 4.51
CA SER A 553 6.43 -19.05 5.70
C SER A 553 7.51 -20.10 5.37
N ILE A 554 7.38 -20.82 4.25
CA ILE A 554 8.31 -21.89 3.87
C ILE A 554 9.73 -21.35 3.65
N VAL A 555 9.88 -20.29 2.85
CA VAL A 555 11.19 -19.76 2.48
C VAL A 555 11.90 -19.08 3.65
N THR A 556 11.13 -18.58 4.62
CA THR A 556 11.62 -17.99 5.87
C THR A 556 11.83 -19.02 6.99
N ARG A 557 11.63 -20.33 6.72
CA ARG A 557 11.71 -21.43 7.71
C ARG A 557 10.72 -21.26 8.86
N GLY A 558 9.44 -21.08 8.51
CA GLY A 558 8.37 -20.81 9.47
C GLY A 558 8.53 -19.45 10.13
N GLY A 559 8.94 -18.42 9.39
CA GLY A 559 9.14 -17.06 9.92
C GLY A 559 10.48 -16.79 10.62
N ALA A 560 11.25 -17.81 11.00
CA ALA A 560 12.50 -17.65 11.75
C ALA A 560 13.58 -16.77 11.08
N ALA A 561 13.48 -16.53 9.77
CA ALA A 561 14.41 -15.66 9.05
C ALA A 561 14.04 -14.16 9.08
N VAL A 562 12.90 -13.79 9.69
CA VAL A 562 12.36 -12.42 9.65
C VAL A 562 11.82 -11.91 10.99
N THR A 563 12.11 -12.60 12.10
CA THR A 563 11.68 -12.23 13.46
C THR A 563 12.46 -11.04 14.04
N ASP A 564 13.61 -10.69 13.48
CA ASP A 564 14.51 -9.63 13.97
C ASP A 564 14.15 -8.21 13.47
N ARG A 565 12.87 -7.98 13.15
CA ARG A 565 12.40 -6.78 12.43
C ARG A 565 11.48 -5.87 13.22
N ASP A 566 11.54 -5.94 14.54
CA ASP A 566 10.69 -5.13 15.45
C ASP A 566 9.18 -5.29 15.16
N ALA A 567 8.80 -6.37 14.47
CA ALA A 567 7.44 -6.76 14.17
C ALA A 567 7.23 -8.13 14.75
N SER A 568 6.06 -8.40 15.30
CA SER A 568 5.76 -9.71 15.82
C SER A 568 5.10 -10.57 14.75
N ILE A 569 5.72 -11.71 14.46
CA ILE A 569 5.50 -12.55 13.29
C ILE A 569 4.67 -13.77 13.66
N THR A 570 3.77 -14.18 12.76
CA THR A 570 3.17 -15.52 12.82
C THR A 570 3.19 -16.21 11.47
N SER A 571 3.47 -17.52 11.48
CA SER A 571 3.25 -18.38 10.31
C SER A 571 1.84 -18.99 10.24
N GLY A 572 1.13 -18.96 11.38
CA GLY A 572 -0.17 -19.57 11.62
C GLY A 572 -0.28 -21.08 11.42
N ASN A 573 0.86 -21.78 11.45
CA ASN A 573 0.90 -23.24 11.46
C ASN A 573 0.19 -23.83 12.70
N THR A 574 0.19 -23.12 13.83
CA THR A 574 -0.40 -23.61 15.09
C THR A 574 -1.93 -23.62 15.01
N LEU A 575 -2.59 -22.51 14.67
CA LEU A 575 -4.05 -22.49 14.48
C LEU A 575 -4.48 -23.42 13.36
N THR A 576 -3.71 -23.49 12.26
CA THR A 576 -3.98 -24.44 11.17
C THR A 576 -4.05 -25.88 11.70
N SER A 577 -3.11 -26.27 12.58
CA SER A 577 -3.09 -27.61 13.20
C SER A 577 -4.26 -27.81 14.17
N VAL A 578 -4.55 -26.82 15.02
CA VAL A 578 -5.67 -26.83 15.98
C VAL A 578 -7.00 -27.04 15.26
N ILE A 579 -7.27 -26.21 14.26
CA ILE A 579 -8.52 -26.22 13.50
C ILE A 579 -8.65 -27.49 12.66
N THR A 580 -7.54 -28.03 12.15
CA THR A 580 -7.54 -29.33 11.47
C THR A 580 -8.02 -30.44 12.40
N VAL A 581 -7.45 -30.56 13.60
CA VAL A 581 -7.84 -31.63 14.54
C VAL A 581 -9.30 -31.47 14.99
N GLN A 582 -9.74 -30.23 15.25
CA GLN A 582 -11.14 -29.94 15.60
C GLN A 582 -12.10 -30.26 14.44
N GLY A 583 -11.78 -29.86 13.21
CA GLY A 583 -12.57 -30.14 12.02
C GLY A 583 -12.62 -31.64 11.71
N LEU A 584 -11.51 -32.35 11.88
CA LEU A 584 -11.47 -33.81 11.77
C LEU A 584 -12.41 -34.47 12.78
N ALA A 585 -12.42 -34.03 14.03
CA ALA A 585 -13.35 -34.56 15.04
C ALA A 585 -14.81 -34.34 14.66
N GLN A 586 -15.15 -33.18 14.08
CA GLN A 586 -16.50 -32.90 13.58
C GLN A 586 -16.88 -33.84 12.42
N VAL A 587 -15.99 -34.05 11.45
CA VAL A 587 -16.23 -34.95 10.31
C VAL A 587 -16.36 -36.41 10.76
N VAL A 588 -15.49 -36.87 11.65
CA VAL A 588 -15.54 -38.23 12.24
C VAL A 588 -16.86 -38.44 12.99
N THR A 589 -17.27 -37.49 13.81
CA THR A 589 -18.54 -37.55 14.54
C THR A 589 -19.73 -37.57 13.58
N LYS A 590 -19.73 -36.70 12.56
CA LYS A 590 -20.78 -36.65 11.53
C LYS A 590 -20.84 -37.95 10.70
N ALA A 591 -19.71 -38.63 10.52
CA ALA A 591 -19.63 -39.94 9.89
C ALA A 591 -20.12 -41.09 10.79
N GLY A 592 -20.48 -40.82 12.04
CA GLY A 592 -20.96 -41.82 13.00
C GLY A 592 -19.85 -42.68 13.62
N LEU A 593 -18.66 -42.11 13.74
CA LEU A 593 -17.47 -42.77 14.28
C LEU A 593 -16.97 -42.03 15.53
N ASP A 594 -16.16 -42.70 16.34
CA ASP A 594 -15.44 -42.11 17.46
C ASP A 594 -13.93 -42.12 17.15
N LEU A 595 -13.27 -40.95 17.24
CA LEU A 595 -11.82 -40.80 17.04
C LEU A 595 -11.01 -41.78 17.92
N ALA A 596 -11.51 -42.08 19.13
CA ALA A 596 -10.83 -42.95 20.10
C ALA A 596 -10.65 -44.39 19.61
N ASP A 597 -11.41 -44.83 18.60
CA ASP A 597 -11.38 -46.19 18.05
C ASP A 597 -10.57 -46.32 16.76
N LEU A 598 -10.11 -45.21 16.18
CA LEU A 598 -9.57 -45.16 14.81
C LEU A 598 -8.05 -45.22 14.75
N ASN A 599 -7.54 -45.82 13.67
CA ASN A 599 -6.14 -45.74 13.29
C ASN A 599 -5.93 -44.59 12.30
N VAL A 600 -5.03 -43.66 12.63
CA VAL A 600 -4.77 -42.46 11.82
C VAL A 600 -3.36 -42.51 11.22
N ALA A 601 -3.23 -42.26 9.92
CA ALA A 601 -1.95 -41.97 9.29
C ALA A 601 -1.79 -40.46 9.09
N VAL A 602 -0.63 -39.92 9.45
CA VAL A 602 -0.27 -38.52 9.19
C VAL A 602 0.86 -38.47 8.16
N VAL A 603 0.52 -38.06 6.94
CA VAL A 603 1.47 -37.88 5.83
C VAL A 603 2.11 -36.50 5.93
N GLY A 604 3.44 -36.46 5.94
CA GLY A 604 4.19 -35.23 6.22
C GLY A 604 4.44 -35.01 7.72
N ALA A 605 4.42 -36.07 8.54
CA ALA A 605 4.55 -35.99 10.00
C ALA A 605 5.86 -35.34 10.50
N SER A 606 6.89 -35.22 9.66
CA SER A 606 8.14 -34.50 10.00
C SER A 606 8.07 -32.98 9.79
N GLY A 607 7.02 -32.46 9.14
CA GLY A 607 6.80 -31.02 8.93
C GLY A 607 6.16 -30.34 10.15
N ALA A 608 6.14 -29.01 10.20
CA ALA A 608 5.63 -28.25 11.34
C ALA A 608 4.17 -28.61 11.71
N ILE A 609 3.27 -28.56 10.71
CA ILE A 609 1.84 -28.90 10.86
C ILE A 609 1.68 -30.40 11.14
N GLY A 610 2.26 -31.26 10.30
CA GLY A 610 2.13 -32.71 10.45
C GLY A 610 2.63 -33.23 11.81
N ARG A 611 3.74 -32.69 12.31
CA ARG A 611 4.28 -33.00 13.65
C ARG A 611 3.30 -32.58 14.74
N LEU A 612 2.83 -31.33 14.72
CA LEU A 612 1.92 -30.83 15.75
C LEU A 612 0.57 -31.57 15.75
N VAL A 613 0.01 -31.84 14.56
CA VAL A 613 -1.19 -32.68 14.42
C VAL A 613 -0.96 -34.08 14.98
N SER A 614 0.21 -34.69 14.72
CA SER A 614 0.55 -36.01 15.28
C SER A 614 0.58 -35.99 16.82
N LEU A 615 1.21 -34.98 17.42
CA LEU A 615 1.26 -34.80 18.87
C LEU A 615 -0.14 -34.61 19.47
N MET A 616 -1.00 -33.82 18.82
CA MET A 616 -2.37 -33.57 19.28
C MET A 616 -3.29 -34.78 19.14
N LEU A 617 -3.12 -35.58 18.08
CA LEU A 617 -3.93 -36.78 17.84
C LEU A 617 -3.49 -37.96 18.71
N ALA A 618 -2.23 -38.03 19.14
CA ALA A 618 -1.74 -39.15 19.94
C ALA A 618 -2.50 -39.38 21.26
N SER A 619 -3.10 -38.33 21.84
CA SER A 619 -3.97 -38.44 23.03
C SER A 619 -5.43 -38.77 22.72
N GLN A 620 -5.81 -38.82 21.44
CA GLN A 620 -7.20 -38.91 20.96
C GLN A 620 -7.53 -40.15 20.14
N VAL A 621 -6.52 -40.87 19.61
CA VAL A 621 -6.73 -41.96 18.65
C VAL A 621 -6.19 -43.29 19.17
N ARG A 622 -6.73 -44.40 18.66
CA ARG A 622 -6.31 -45.77 19.03
C ARG A 622 -4.90 -46.10 18.55
N GLY A 623 -4.58 -45.67 17.33
CA GLY A 623 -3.32 -45.95 16.66
C GLY A 623 -2.89 -44.81 15.75
N LEU A 624 -1.59 -44.52 15.70
CA LEU A 624 -1.03 -43.43 14.92
C LEU A 624 0.16 -43.92 14.09
N THR A 625 0.12 -43.65 12.78
CA THR A 625 1.22 -43.96 11.85
C THR A 625 1.81 -42.68 11.28
N LEU A 626 3.08 -42.42 11.56
CA LEU A 626 3.80 -41.25 11.05
C LEU A 626 4.41 -41.56 9.69
N VAL A 627 4.05 -40.80 8.66
CA VAL A 627 4.51 -41.05 7.29
C VAL A 627 5.40 -39.91 6.80
N GLY A 628 6.63 -40.25 6.39
CA GLY A 628 7.63 -39.31 5.89
C GLY A 628 7.87 -39.46 4.39
N ASN A 629 8.47 -38.43 3.79
CA ASN A 629 8.79 -38.44 2.35
C ASN A 629 9.90 -39.47 2.05
N PRO A 630 9.66 -40.48 1.20
CA PRO A 630 10.66 -41.50 0.85
C PRO A 630 11.88 -40.92 0.12
N SER A 631 11.71 -39.80 -0.58
CA SER A 631 12.79 -39.10 -1.30
C SER A 631 13.74 -38.33 -0.35
N ASN A 632 13.38 -38.16 0.92
CA ASN A 632 14.23 -37.50 1.90
C ASN A 632 15.02 -38.55 2.72
N PRO A 633 16.35 -38.65 2.55
CA PRO A 633 17.17 -39.67 3.23
C PRO A 633 17.18 -39.52 4.76
N HIS A 634 16.80 -38.34 5.28
CA HIS A 634 16.71 -38.09 6.72
C HIS A 634 15.30 -38.31 7.29
N ALA A 635 14.30 -38.63 6.47
CA ALA A 635 12.92 -38.83 6.92
C ALA A 635 12.80 -39.85 8.07
N PRO A 636 13.42 -41.05 8.03
CA PRO A 636 13.34 -42.00 9.14
C PRO A 636 13.86 -41.44 10.47
N THR A 637 14.90 -40.60 10.43
CA THR A 637 15.45 -39.97 11.63
C THR A 637 14.53 -38.87 12.16
N PHE A 638 13.92 -38.07 11.29
CA PHE A 638 12.96 -37.06 11.72
C PHE A 638 11.68 -37.68 12.28
N LEU A 639 11.13 -38.72 11.64
CA LEU A 639 9.96 -39.43 12.14
C LEU A 639 10.21 -40.05 13.51
N ARG A 640 11.39 -40.64 13.73
CA ARG A 640 11.77 -41.16 15.06
C ARG A 640 11.81 -40.09 16.14
N ARG A 641 12.29 -38.89 15.82
CA ARG A 641 12.26 -37.78 16.78
C ARG A 641 10.83 -37.40 17.14
N VAL A 642 9.93 -37.33 16.16
CA VAL A 642 8.50 -37.07 16.42
C VAL A 642 7.88 -38.21 17.25
N ALA A 643 8.25 -39.45 16.99
CA ALA A 643 7.80 -40.59 17.78
C ALA A 643 8.31 -40.54 19.23
N ASP A 644 9.58 -40.20 19.44
CA ASP A 644 10.16 -39.99 20.77
C ASP A 644 9.43 -38.87 21.52
N GLU A 645 9.10 -37.77 20.83
CA GLU A 645 8.31 -36.68 21.41
C GLU A 645 6.90 -37.12 21.81
N ILE A 646 6.24 -37.98 21.02
CA ILE A 646 4.93 -38.56 21.37
C ILE A 646 5.03 -39.43 22.63
N CYS A 647 6.08 -40.24 22.74
CA CYS A 647 6.33 -41.06 23.93
C CYS A 647 6.53 -40.22 25.18
N GLY A 648 7.16 -39.05 25.05
CA GLY A 648 7.43 -38.12 26.16
C GLY A 648 6.27 -37.20 26.57
N ILE A 649 5.07 -37.35 26.02
CA ILE A 649 3.90 -36.53 26.40
C ILE A 649 3.42 -36.96 27.80
N GLY A 650 3.66 -36.16 28.83
CA GLY A 650 3.24 -36.46 30.22
C GLY A 650 1.72 -36.46 30.47
N PHE A 651 1.29 -37.12 31.55
CA PHE A 651 -0.11 -37.19 32.02
C PHE A 651 -0.61 -35.92 32.73
N ASP A 652 0.28 -34.98 33.08
CA ASP A 652 -0.07 -33.66 33.60
C ASP A 652 -0.70 -32.84 32.48
N GLY A 653 -2.00 -33.10 32.28
CA GLY A 653 -2.76 -32.72 31.12
C GLY A 653 -2.75 -31.21 30.88
N HIS A 654 -2.44 -30.83 29.66
CA HIS A 654 -2.94 -29.56 29.15
C HIS A 654 -4.48 -29.64 29.19
N PRO A 655 -5.18 -28.67 29.81
CA PRO A 655 -6.61 -28.76 30.11
C PRO A 655 -7.53 -28.97 28.89
N HIS A 656 -7.00 -28.83 27.68
CA HIS A 656 -7.73 -28.96 26.42
C HIS A 656 -7.52 -30.31 25.69
N PHE A 657 -6.55 -31.13 26.10
CA PHE A 657 -6.21 -32.40 25.43
C PHE A 657 -6.17 -33.56 26.45
N VAL A 658 -7.33 -33.86 27.05
CA VAL A 658 -7.47 -34.96 28.02
C VAL A 658 -7.31 -36.30 27.29
N PRO A 659 -6.34 -37.17 27.67
CA PRO A 659 -6.12 -38.44 27.01
C PRO A 659 -7.32 -39.38 27.18
N TYR A 660 -7.77 -40.00 26.08
CA TYR A 660 -8.75 -41.09 26.15
C TYR A 660 -8.10 -42.37 26.71
N ARG A 661 -8.87 -43.18 27.43
CA ARG A 661 -8.39 -44.41 28.10
C ARG A 661 -7.66 -45.41 27.19
N GLN A 662 -7.94 -45.40 25.90
CA GLN A 662 -7.34 -46.31 24.91
C GLN A 662 -6.48 -45.57 23.87
N SER A 663 -6.12 -44.32 24.15
CA SER A 663 -5.29 -43.51 23.24
C SER A 663 -3.86 -44.05 23.12
N VAL A 664 -3.16 -43.66 22.04
CA VAL A 664 -1.73 -43.98 21.85
C VAL A 664 -0.91 -43.61 23.08
N VAL A 665 -1.05 -42.38 23.59
CA VAL A 665 -0.31 -41.91 24.77
C VAL A 665 -0.62 -42.75 26.01
N THR A 666 -1.89 -43.04 26.29
CA THR A 666 -2.28 -43.85 27.47
C THR A 666 -1.76 -45.28 27.38
N ARG A 667 -1.80 -45.91 26.19
CA ARG A 667 -1.27 -47.27 25.99
C ARG A 667 0.25 -47.32 26.13
N ILE A 668 0.96 -46.31 25.60
CA ILE A 668 2.42 -46.21 25.74
C ILE A 668 2.80 -46.05 27.22
N HIS A 669 2.16 -45.12 27.94
CA HIS A 669 2.45 -44.92 29.37
C HIS A 669 2.14 -46.14 30.22
N ALA A 670 0.99 -46.79 30.01
CA ALA A 670 0.66 -48.02 30.72
C ALA A 670 1.74 -49.09 30.53
N LEU A 671 2.29 -49.20 29.32
CA LEU A 671 3.40 -50.09 29.02
C LEU A 671 4.72 -49.64 29.68
N CYS A 672 5.05 -48.35 29.61
CA CYS A 672 6.26 -47.79 30.23
C CYS A 672 6.24 -48.00 31.75
N GLU A 673 5.10 -47.80 32.42
CA GLU A 673 4.92 -48.07 33.85
C GLU A 673 5.02 -49.57 34.15
N GLN A 674 4.33 -50.41 33.37
CA GLN A 674 4.34 -51.86 33.54
C GLN A 674 5.74 -52.47 33.41
N MET A 675 6.55 -51.95 32.49
CA MET A 675 7.87 -52.49 32.14
C MET A 675 9.04 -51.64 32.64
N GLN A 676 8.79 -50.57 33.40
CA GLN A 676 9.80 -49.60 33.88
C GLN A 676 10.69 -49.06 32.76
N LEU A 677 10.10 -48.75 31.60
CA LEU A 677 10.81 -48.23 30.44
C LEU A 677 10.97 -46.72 30.53
N ASP A 678 12.20 -46.24 30.34
CA ASP A 678 12.47 -44.81 30.19
C ASP A 678 12.11 -44.37 28.77
N CYS A 679 10.88 -43.89 28.57
CA CYS A 679 10.36 -43.50 27.26
C CYS A 679 10.42 -41.99 26.98
N ASP A 680 10.87 -41.17 27.94
CA ASP A 680 10.98 -39.70 27.83
C ASP A 680 12.30 -39.22 27.21
N LYS A 681 13.24 -40.13 26.91
CA LYS A 681 14.55 -39.83 26.31
C LYS A 681 14.65 -40.32 24.88
N THR A 682 15.59 -39.74 24.13
CA THR A 682 15.96 -40.19 22.77
C THR A 682 16.03 -41.72 22.66
N GLY A 683 15.37 -42.28 21.66
CA GLY A 683 15.21 -43.72 21.46
C GLY A 683 14.11 -44.38 22.30
N GLY A 684 13.26 -43.58 22.97
CA GLY A 684 12.11 -44.05 23.73
C GLY A 684 11.08 -44.75 22.85
N ALA A 685 10.83 -44.25 21.65
CA ALA A 685 9.89 -44.84 20.71
C ALA A 685 10.33 -46.23 20.22
N GLU A 686 11.63 -46.44 19.98
CA GLU A 686 12.15 -47.76 19.62
C GLU A 686 11.99 -48.75 20.78
N ARG A 687 12.30 -48.35 22.02
CA ARG A 687 12.08 -49.18 23.22
C ARG A 687 10.62 -49.57 23.40
N VAL A 688 9.70 -48.63 23.22
CA VAL A 688 8.25 -48.87 23.31
C VAL A 688 7.78 -49.84 22.22
N ARG A 689 8.22 -49.64 20.97
CA ARG A 689 7.86 -50.52 19.85
C ARG A 689 8.37 -51.95 20.08
N ASP A 690 9.62 -52.09 20.53
CA ASP A 690 10.22 -53.38 20.81
C ASP A 690 9.53 -54.08 21.99
N ALA A 691 9.06 -53.31 22.99
CA ALA A 691 8.28 -53.84 24.12
C ALA A 691 6.89 -54.34 23.71
N PHE A 692 6.16 -53.62 22.84
CA PHE A 692 4.90 -54.11 22.27
C PHE A 692 5.12 -55.39 21.44
N ALA A 693 6.19 -55.43 20.63
CA ALA A 693 6.54 -56.62 19.86
C ALA A 693 6.87 -57.83 20.76
N ALA A 694 7.54 -57.60 21.89
CA ALA A 694 7.84 -58.65 22.88
C ALA A 694 6.59 -59.19 23.61
N LEU A 695 5.53 -58.39 23.70
CA LEU A 695 4.22 -58.78 24.25
C LEU A 695 3.28 -59.39 23.20
N GLU A 696 3.72 -59.54 21.94
CA GLU A 696 2.89 -59.95 20.81
C GLU A 696 1.63 -59.06 20.64
N ASP A 697 1.70 -57.79 21.05
CA ASP A 697 0.61 -56.81 20.93
C ASP A 697 0.90 -55.77 19.83
N ASP A 698 -0.16 -55.22 19.23
CA ASP A 698 -0.05 -54.23 18.16
C ASP A 698 0.39 -52.87 18.72
N ALA A 699 1.59 -52.42 18.33
CA ALA A 699 2.12 -51.13 18.74
C ALA A 699 1.16 -49.99 18.33
N PRO A 700 0.74 -49.12 19.28
CA PRO A 700 -0.15 -47.99 18.99
C PRO A 700 0.51 -46.88 18.16
N LEU A 701 1.84 -46.89 18.02
CA LEU A 701 2.62 -45.90 17.27
C LEU A 701 3.54 -46.60 16.28
N ASP A 702 3.42 -46.27 14.99
CA ASP A 702 4.30 -46.75 13.91
C ASP A 702 4.84 -45.55 13.11
N TRP A 703 5.95 -45.74 12.41
CA TRP A 703 6.49 -44.74 11.48
C TRP A 703 7.15 -45.38 10.27
N THR A 704 6.89 -44.83 9.09
CA THR A 704 7.30 -45.43 7.81
C THR A 704 7.50 -44.38 6.72
N THR A 705 8.27 -44.74 5.69
CA THR A 705 8.32 -44.01 4.41
C THR A 705 7.55 -44.73 3.30
N ASP A 706 6.99 -45.90 3.59
CA ASP A 706 6.09 -46.65 2.71
C ASP A 706 4.65 -46.15 2.89
N LEU A 707 4.21 -45.35 1.93
CA LEU A 707 2.89 -44.70 1.94
C LEU A 707 1.77 -45.73 1.79
N ASP A 708 1.88 -46.69 0.88
CA ASP A 708 0.83 -47.68 0.61
C ASP A 708 0.57 -48.56 1.83
N ARG A 709 1.65 -48.97 2.52
CA ARG A 709 1.55 -49.70 3.79
C ARG A 709 0.77 -48.90 4.82
N ALA A 710 1.07 -47.61 4.97
CA ALA A 710 0.38 -46.76 5.94
C ALA A 710 -1.11 -46.60 5.59
N LEU A 711 -1.43 -46.25 4.35
CA LEU A 711 -2.81 -46.02 3.90
C LEU A 711 -3.69 -47.25 4.06
N SER A 712 -3.17 -48.45 3.80
CA SER A 712 -3.93 -49.71 3.89
C SER A 712 -4.41 -50.07 5.31
N ARG A 713 -3.75 -49.53 6.35
CA ARG A 713 -4.01 -49.83 7.77
C ARG A 713 -4.75 -48.70 8.49
N SER A 714 -5.09 -47.61 7.81
CA SER A 714 -5.70 -46.43 8.41
C SER A 714 -7.18 -46.28 8.11
N ASP A 715 -7.92 -45.84 9.12
CA ASP A 715 -9.31 -45.40 9.01
C ASP A 715 -9.38 -43.90 8.65
N VAL A 716 -8.36 -43.14 9.04
CA VAL A 716 -8.23 -41.71 8.74
C VAL A 716 -6.83 -41.42 8.19
N VAL A 717 -6.75 -40.58 7.17
CA VAL A 717 -5.50 -40.10 6.58
C VAL A 717 -5.48 -38.58 6.65
N VAL A 718 -4.49 -38.01 7.34
CA VAL A 718 -4.23 -36.58 7.35
C VAL A 718 -3.02 -36.29 6.47
N VAL A 719 -3.18 -35.41 5.48
CA VAL A 719 -2.13 -35.05 4.53
C VAL A 719 -1.66 -33.62 4.81
N ALA A 720 -0.43 -33.48 5.27
CA ALA A 720 0.16 -32.23 5.76
C ALA A 720 1.57 -32.05 5.20
N THR A 721 1.71 -32.01 3.86
CA THR A 721 3.01 -31.89 3.20
C THR A 721 3.18 -30.53 2.52
N SER A 722 4.43 -30.16 2.26
CA SER A 722 4.81 -28.98 1.46
C SER A 722 5.22 -29.35 0.02
N GLY A 723 4.96 -30.59 -0.40
CA GLY A 723 5.25 -31.07 -1.75
C GLY A 723 4.19 -30.59 -2.74
N THR A 724 4.56 -30.53 -4.01
CA THR A 724 3.65 -30.12 -5.10
C THR A 724 2.90 -31.28 -5.73
N ASP A 725 3.36 -32.51 -5.51
CA ASP A 725 2.81 -33.71 -6.16
C ASP A 725 1.56 -34.22 -5.42
N SER A 726 0.59 -34.75 -6.16
CA SER A 726 -0.52 -35.51 -5.57
C SER A 726 -0.01 -36.87 -5.08
N LEU A 727 -0.21 -37.16 -3.80
CA LEU A 727 0.29 -38.34 -3.11
C LEU A 727 -0.80 -39.40 -2.87
N VAL A 728 -2.06 -38.98 -2.73
CA VAL A 728 -3.17 -39.87 -2.35
C VAL A 728 -4.30 -39.74 -3.37
N ASP A 729 -4.68 -40.84 -4.02
CA ASP A 729 -5.94 -40.93 -4.78
C ASP A 729 -7.04 -41.49 -3.84
N PRO A 730 -8.08 -40.70 -3.51
CA PRO A 730 -9.17 -41.18 -2.66
C PRO A 730 -9.83 -42.47 -3.14
N LEU A 731 -9.86 -42.72 -4.46
CA LEU A 731 -10.48 -43.93 -5.03
C LEU A 731 -9.62 -45.19 -4.83
N ALA A 732 -8.34 -45.04 -4.51
CA ALA A 732 -7.46 -46.15 -4.15
C ALA A 732 -7.58 -46.55 -2.66
N LEU A 733 -8.28 -45.75 -1.86
CA LEU A 733 -8.47 -46.02 -0.44
C LEU A 733 -9.62 -47.01 -0.22
N ALA A 734 -9.54 -47.74 0.89
CA ALA A 734 -10.58 -48.70 1.22
C ALA A 734 -11.86 -47.97 1.66
N PRO A 735 -13.07 -48.45 1.29
CA PRO A 735 -14.31 -47.83 1.70
C PRO A 735 -14.42 -47.71 3.23
N GLY A 736 -14.91 -46.58 3.72
CA GLY A 736 -14.94 -46.24 5.15
C GLY A 736 -13.71 -45.47 5.64
N THR A 737 -12.82 -45.02 4.74
CA THR A 737 -11.67 -44.17 5.07
C THR A 737 -12.02 -42.68 4.93
N ILE A 738 -11.55 -41.85 5.89
CA ILE A 738 -11.68 -40.39 5.86
C ILE A 738 -10.32 -39.77 5.54
N VAL A 739 -10.28 -38.76 4.67
CA VAL A 739 -9.07 -38.05 4.26
C VAL A 739 -9.22 -36.57 4.55
N CYS A 740 -8.25 -36.00 5.25
CA CYS A 740 -8.15 -34.57 5.52
C CYS A 740 -6.92 -34.01 4.79
N ASP A 741 -7.11 -33.20 3.75
CA ASP A 741 -6.01 -32.56 3.02
C ASP A 741 -5.77 -31.13 3.50
N ILE A 742 -4.64 -30.90 4.16
CA ILE A 742 -4.20 -29.57 4.62
C ILE A 742 -3.22 -28.95 3.61
N ALA A 743 -2.66 -29.76 2.69
CA ALA A 743 -1.57 -29.32 1.84
C ALA A 743 -2.03 -28.28 0.80
N ARG A 744 -1.17 -27.28 0.56
CA ARG A 744 -1.39 -26.25 -0.47
C ARG A 744 -0.10 -26.06 -1.28
N PRO A 745 -0.09 -26.41 -2.60
CA PRO A 745 -1.19 -27.02 -3.37
C PRO A 745 -1.63 -28.40 -2.81
N PRO A 746 -2.87 -28.86 -3.12
CA PRO A 746 -3.43 -30.09 -2.57
C PRO A 746 -2.62 -31.32 -2.98
N ASN A 747 -2.45 -32.25 -2.04
CA ASN A 747 -1.75 -33.52 -2.28
C ASN A 747 -2.71 -34.71 -2.37
N VAL A 748 -4.01 -34.48 -2.31
CA VAL A 748 -5.04 -35.48 -2.57
C VAL A 748 -5.68 -35.19 -3.93
N VAL A 749 -5.84 -36.21 -4.77
CA VAL A 749 -6.40 -36.06 -6.12
C VAL A 749 -7.88 -35.69 -6.03
N GLN A 750 -8.30 -34.65 -6.76
CA GLN A 750 -9.70 -34.25 -6.84
C GLN A 750 -10.51 -35.26 -7.67
N ARG A 751 -11.49 -35.90 -7.03
CA ARG A 751 -12.39 -36.91 -7.61
C ARG A 751 -13.82 -36.67 -7.14
N ASP A 752 -14.79 -37.19 -7.89
CA ASP A 752 -16.15 -37.39 -7.39
C ASP A 752 -16.16 -38.59 -6.43
N LEU A 753 -16.65 -38.38 -5.21
CA LEU A 753 -16.62 -39.34 -4.11
C LEU A 753 -18.01 -39.86 -3.70
N SER A 754 -19.05 -39.46 -4.44
CA SER A 754 -20.45 -39.78 -4.13
C SER A 754 -20.72 -41.26 -3.83
N ASP A 755 -20.08 -42.18 -4.58
CA ASP A 755 -20.39 -43.62 -4.52
C ASP A 755 -19.26 -44.52 -3.98
N CYS A 756 -18.07 -43.98 -3.68
CA CYS A 756 -16.89 -44.78 -3.33
C CYS A 756 -16.78 -45.11 -1.83
N GLY A 757 -17.61 -44.46 -0.98
CA GLY A 757 -17.61 -44.67 0.47
C GLY A 757 -16.38 -44.10 1.17
N VAL A 758 -15.70 -43.12 0.56
CA VAL A 758 -14.57 -42.37 1.14
C VAL A 758 -15.01 -40.91 1.30
N ILE A 759 -14.63 -40.28 2.40
CA ILE A 759 -14.85 -38.84 2.62
C ILE A 759 -13.50 -38.14 2.48
N ALA A 760 -13.41 -37.13 1.62
CA ALA A 760 -12.27 -36.21 1.58
C ALA A 760 -12.74 -34.78 1.88
N PHE A 761 -11.97 -34.04 2.67
CA PHE A 761 -12.27 -32.65 2.98
C PHE A 761 -10.99 -31.82 3.19
N ASP A 762 -11.15 -30.50 3.05
CA ASP A 762 -10.09 -29.52 3.23
C ASP A 762 -9.82 -29.25 4.72
N GLY A 763 -8.59 -29.49 5.17
CA GLY A 763 -8.12 -29.18 6.51
C GLY A 763 -7.65 -27.72 6.65
N GLY A 764 -7.57 -27.24 7.89
CA GLY A 764 -7.00 -25.92 8.20
C GLY A 764 -7.83 -24.70 7.78
N LEU A 765 -9.11 -24.90 7.44
CA LEU A 765 -10.05 -23.82 7.10
C LEU A 765 -10.76 -23.28 8.34
N VAL A 766 -10.72 -21.95 8.50
CA VAL A 766 -11.24 -21.22 9.65
C VAL A 766 -12.45 -20.42 9.25
N LYS A 767 -13.50 -20.47 10.09
CA LYS A 767 -14.63 -19.57 10.07
C LYS A 767 -14.46 -18.52 11.19
N PRO A 768 -14.10 -17.27 10.88
CA PRO A 768 -14.12 -16.18 11.85
C PRO A 768 -15.56 -15.80 12.24
N PRO A 769 -15.76 -15.06 13.35
CA PRO A 769 -17.10 -14.65 13.82
C PRO A 769 -17.66 -13.41 13.10
N PHE A 770 -17.04 -12.98 12.00
CA PHE A 770 -17.41 -11.79 11.23
C PHE A 770 -17.39 -12.11 9.72
N ASP A 771 -18.08 -11.29 8.94
CA ASP A 771 -18.13 -11.44 7.49
C ASP A 771 -16.77 -11.08 6.88
N LEU A 772 -16.08 -12.09 6.36
CA LEU A 772 -14.79 -11.93 5.70
C LEU A 772 -14.95 -12.05 4.17
N ASN A 773 -14.61 -10.97 3.47
CA ASN A 773 -14.52 -10.94 2.02
C ASN A 773 -13.20 -10.24 1.62
N LEU A 774 -12.32 -10.97 0.94
CA LEU A 774 -10.99 -10.54 0.47
C LEU A 774 -11.02 -10.17 -1.04
N GLY A 775 -12.20 -9.99 -1.62
CA GLY A 775 -12.38 -9.68 -3.04
C GLY A 775 -11.77 -10.74 -3.95
N PRO A 776 -11.24 -10.38 -5.13
CA PRO A 776 -10.65 -11.36 -6.04
C PRO A 776 -9.32 -11.97 -5.57
N SER A 777 -8.75 -11.50 -4.45
CA SER A 777 -7.66 -12.22 -3.77
C SER A 777 -8.15 -13.47 -3.00
N GLN A 778 -9.47 -13.61 -2.85
CA GLN A 778 -10.14 -14.74 -2.23
C GLN A 778 -10.18 -15.96 -3.17
N VAL A 779 -9.51 -17.04 -2.77
CA VAL A 779 -9.58 -18.34 -3.46
C VAL A 779 -10.67 -19.25 -2.84
N LEU A 780 -11.08 -18.95 -1.60
CA LEU A 780 -12.05 -19.70 -0.82
C LEU A 780 -13.46 -19.06 -0.90
N PRO A 781 -14.55 -19.78 -0.60
CA PRO A 781 -15.85 -19.16 -0.36
C PRO A 781 -15.82 -17.99 0.64
N ASP A 782 -16.80 -17.10 0.56
CA ASP A 782 -16.96 -15.98 1.50
C ASP A 782 -17.15 -16.46 2.94
N GLY A 783 -16.67 -15.68 3.92
CA GLY A 783 -16.82 -15.98 5.34
C GLY A 783 -15.86 -17.05 5.90
N ILE A 784 -14.89 -17.52 5.12
CA ILE A 784 -13.84 -18.44 5.58
C ILE A 784 -12.44 -18.00 5.14
N CYS A 785 -11.42 -18.44 5.87
CA CYS A 785 -10.03 -18.19 5.54
C CYS A 785 -9.10 -19.36 5.88
N TRP A 786 -7.87 -19.29 5.41
CA TRP A 786 -6.80 -20.20 5.84
C TRP A 786 -6.40 -19.93 7.29
N GLY A 787 -6.00 -20.99 8.01
CA GLY A 787 -5.53 -20.91 9.38
C GLY A 787 -4.40 -19.89 9.61
N CYS A 788 -3.55 -19.65 8.60
CA CYS A 788 -2.51 -18.63 8.68
C CYS A 788 -3.05 -17.19 8.79
N LEU A 789 -4.05 -16.83 7.98
CA LEU A 789 -4.74 -15.54 8.11
C LEU A 789 -5.60 -15.51 9.38
N GLY A 790 -6.27 -16.62 9.69
CA GLY A 790 -7.05 -16.78 10.92
C GLY A 790 -6.23 -16.49 12.19
N GLU A 791 -5.02 -17.05 12.31
CA GLU A 791 -4.16 -16.83 13.48
C GLU A 791 -3.70 -15.38 13.57
N THR A 792 -3.39 -14.77 12.43
CA THR A 792 -2.97 -13.37 12.37
C THR A 792 -4.06 -12.44 12.91
N MET A 793 -5.31 -12.63 12.45
CA MET A 793 -6.47 -11.87 12.94
C MET A 793 -6.76 -12.16 14.41
N LEU A 794 -6.67 -13.44 14.82
CA LEU A 794 -6.91 -13.87 16.18
C LEU A 794 -5.93 -13.23 17.18
N LEU A 795 -4.64 -13.26 16.88
CA LEU A 795 -3.60 -12.66 17.72
C LEU A 795 -3.75 -11.13 17.80
N ALA A 796 -4.11 -10.48 16.69
CA ALA A 796 -4.38 -9.04 16.68
C ALA A 796 -5.59 -8.68 17.56
N LEU A 797 -6.68 -9.45 17.47
CA LEU A 797 -7.85 -9.29 18.34
C LEU A 797 -7.54 -9.55 19.81
N ALA A 798 -6.64 -10.50 20.10
CA ALA A 798 -6.22 -10.83 21.44
C ALA A 798 -5.22 -9.83 22.04
N GLY A 799 -4.66 -8.93 21.22
CA GLY A 799 -3.60 -8.01 21.65
C GLY A 799 -2.29 -8.72 22.01
N GLU A 800 -2.05 -9.91 21.44
CA GLU A 800 -0.85 -10.69 21.72
C GLU A 800 0.38 -10.03 21.09
N GLU A 801 1.46 -9.97 21.85
CA GLU A 801 2.79 -9.50 21.42
C GLU A 801 3.77 -10.67 21.30
N GLY A 802 4.82 -10.50 20.50
CA GLY A 802 5.83 -11.54 20.27
C GLY A 802 5.47 -12.54 19.17
N ASP A 803 6.45 -13.34 18.77
CA ASP A 803 6.31 -14.25 17.64
C ASP A 803 5.57 -15.54 18.00
N TYR A 804 4.73 -16.02 17.08
CA TYR A 804 3.91 -17.22 17.24
C TYR A 804 4.09 -18.17 16.05
N SER A 805 3.87 -19.46 16.26
CA SER A 805 3.96 -20.46 15.20
C SER A 805 5.32 -20.49 14.48
N ILE A 806 6.43 -20.15 15.15
CA ILE A 806 7.73 -20.00 14.48
C ILE A 806 8.49 -21.32 14.36
N GLY A 807 9.03 -21.58 13.17
CA GLY A 807 9.90 -22.72 12.91
C GLY A 807 9.14 -24.05 12.78
N SER A 808 9.84 -25.15 13.07
CA SER A 808 9.32 -26.53 12.93
C SER A 808 8.95 -27.21 14.26
N ALA A 809 9.46 -26.68 15.37
CA ALA A 809 9.28 -27.25 16.71
C ALA A 809 8.12 -26.56 17.46
N LEU A 810 6.92 -26.61 16.89
CA LEU A 810 5.70 -26.08 17.53
C LEU A 810 5.37 -26.87 18.80
N SER A 811 4.92 -26.19 19.86
CA SER A 811 4.66 -26.83 21.16
C SER A 811 3.16 -27.07 21.41
N LEU A 812 2.84 -28.12 22.18
CA LEU A 812 1.47 -28.37 22.63
C LEU A 812 0.94 -27.24 23.54
N ALA A 813 1.83 -26.55 24.26
CA ALA A 813 1.46 -25.42 25.10
C ALA A 813 1.00 -24.20 24.29
N GLU A 814 1.74 -23.87 23.22
CA GLU A 814 1.32 -22.83 22.28
C GLU A 814 0.01 -23.21 21.58
N ALA A 815 -0.14 -24.46 21.14
CA ALA A 815 -1.37 -24.96 20.53
C ALA A 815 -2.58 -24.84 21.47
N ALA A 816 -2.40 -25.16 22.76
CA ALA A 816 -3.46 -24.98 23.76
C ALA A 816 -3.80 -23.50 23.99
N ARG A 817 -2.80 -22.61 24.03
CA ARG A 817 -3.01 -21.15 24.14
C ARG A 817 -3.80 -20.60 22.95
N ILE A 818 -3.41 -20.96 21.73
CA ILE A 818 -4.09 -20.56 20.49
C ILE A 818 -5.51 -21.12 20.42
N ALA A 819 -5.72 -22.39 20.82
CA ALA A 819 -7.05 -22.99 20.88
C ALA A 819 -7.98 -22.26 21.85
N GLU A 820 -7.46 -21.87 23.02
CA GLU A 820 -8.21 -21.07 23.99
C GLU A 820 -8.52 -19.67 23.45
N LEU A 821 -7.58 -19.00 22.79
CA LEU A 821 -7.84 -17.73 22.10
C LEU A 821 -8.94 -17.89 21.04
N ALA A 822 -8.83 -18.91 20.19
CA ALA A 822 -9.80 -19.16 19.13
C ALA A 822 -11.21 -19.31 19.71
N ARG A 823 -11.35 -20.07 20.81
CA ARG A 823 -12.62 -20.19 21.55
C ARG A 823 -13.06 -18.89 22.21
N GLN A 824 -12.14 -18.06 22.68
CA GLN A 824 -12.47 -16.76 23.29
C GLN A 824 -13.01 -15.76 22.29
N HIS A 825 -12.54 -15.83 21.04
CA HIS A 825 -12.92 -14.93 19.96
C HIS A 825 -13.85 -15.59 18.92
N ASP A 826 -14.43 -16.76 19.21
CA ASP A 826 -15.34 -17.50 18.34
C ASP A 826 -14.80 -17.82 16.92
N PHE A 827 -13.48 -18.09 16.82
CA PHE A 827 -12.87 -18.68 15.63
C PHE A 827 -13.10 -20.19 15.65
N ALA A 828 -13.78 -20.73 14.65
CA ALA A 828 -14.16 -22.15 14.58
C ALA A 828 -13.66 -22.81 13.29
N PRO A 829 -13.61 -24.15 13.22
CA PRO A 829 -13.47 -24.85 11.94
C PRO A 829 -14.59 -24.49 10.98
N ALA A 830 -14.26 -24.29 9.71
CA ALA A 830 -15.25 -24.09 8.66
C ALA A 830 -16.13 -25.34 8.47
N THR A 831 -17.30 -25.17 7.85
CA THR A 831 -18.12 -26.30 7.42
C THR A 831 -17.27 -27.26 6.57
N PRO A 832 -17.33 -28.59 6.81
CA PRO A 832 -16.59 -29.54 6.00
C PRO A 832 -16.91 -29.38 4.52
N GLN A 833 -15.86 -29.13 3.74
CA GLN A 833 -15.98 -28.86 2.31
C GLN A 833 -14.81 -29.49 1.55
N TRP A 834 -15.02 -29.64 0.26
CA TRP A 834 -14.03 -30.14 -0.68
C TRP A 834 -13.96 -29.23 -1.89
N TYR A 835 -12.84 -28.53 -2.06
CA TYR A 835 -12.60 -27.55 -3.12
C TYR A 835 -13.69 -26.47 -3.21
N GLY A 836 -14.06 -25.90 -2.06
CA GLY A 836 -15.06 -24.83 -1.98
C GLY A 836 -16.51 -25.31 -2.04
N THR A 837 -16.76 -26.63 -2.13
CA THR A 837 -18.11 -27.20 -2.11
C THR A 837 -18.36 -27.89 -0.78
N GLU A 838 -19.38 -27.48 -0.04
CA GLU A 838 -19.75 -28.13 1.22
C GLU A 838 -20.12 -29.61 1.00
N LEU A 839 -19.71 -30.47 1.94
CA LEU A 839 -19.98 -31.91 1.85
C LEU A 839 -21.47 -32.21 2.13
N PRO A 840 -22.21 -32.80 1.18
CA PRO A 840 -23.62 -33.09 1.35
C PRO A 840 -23.86 -34.23 2.35
N ASP A 841 -25.00 -34.22 3.04
CA ASP A 841 -25.35 -35.26 4.02
C ASP A 841 -25.45 -36.67 3.39
N ALA A 842 -25.86 -36.75 2.12
CA ALA A 842 -25.90 -38.00 1.35
C ALA A 842 -24.53 -38.69 1.26
N LEU A 843 -23.43 -37.93 1.22
CA LEU A 843 -22.07 -38.49 1.22
C LEU A 843 -21.77 -39.23 2.53
N PHE A 844 -22.21 -38.66 3.67
CA PHE A 844 -22.03 -39.28 4.97
C PHE A 844 -22.91 -40.54 5.14
N GLU A 845 -24.09 -40.58 4.53
CA GLU A 845 -24.93 -41.77 4.47
C GLU A 845 -24.29 -42.90 3.66
N ALA A 846 -23.85 -42.60 2.43
CA ALA A 846 -23.15 -43.56 1.57
C ALA A 846 -21.87 -44.11 2.23
N PHE A 847 -21.12 -43.25 2.92
CA PHE A 847 -19.95 -43.64 3.70
C PHE A 847 -20.30 -44.70 4.77
N ARG A 848 -21.36 -44.47 5.56
CA ARG A 848 -21.79 -45.41 6.61
C ARG A 848 -22.21 -46.76 6.04
N GLU A 849 -22.97 -46.76 4.95
CA GLU A 849 -23.42 -48.01 4.30
C GLU A 849 -22.25 -48.84 3.78
N ARG A 850 -21.33 -48.21 3.03
CA ARG A 850 -20.15 -48.88 2.45
C ARG A 850 -19.20 -49.39 3.53
N ARG A 851 -19.03 -48.62 4.61
CA ARG A 851 -18.22 -49.05 5.76
C ARG A 851 -18.84 -50.25 6.47
N ALA A 852 -20.16 -50.27 6.68
CA ALA A 852 -20.86 -51.41 7.26
C ALA A 852 -20.68 -52.69 6.40
N LEU A 853 -20.80 -52.58 5.07
CA LEU A 853 -20.54 -53.68 4.14
C LEU A 853 -19.10 -54.20 4.23
N ARG A 854 -18.11 -53.30 4.35
CA ARG A 854 -16.70 -53.69 4.54
C ARG A 854 -16.48 -54.43 5.85
N HIS A 855 -17.07 -53.96 6.96
CA HIS A 855 -16.96 -54.63 8.25
C HIS A 855 -17.63 -56.01 8.23
N ALA A 856 -18.83 -56.13 7.64
CA ALA A 856 -19.50 -57.41 7.46
C ALA A 856 -18.67 -58.39 6.60
N ALA A 857 -18.06 -57.91 5.52
CA ALA A 857 -17.18 -58.73 4.67
C ALA A 857 -15.88 -59.15 5.37
N ARG A 858 -15.35 -58.34 6.29
CA ARG A 858 -14.18 -58.70 7.13
C ARG A 858 -14.56 -59.73 8.19
N GLN A 859 -15.69 -59.55 8.87
CA GLN A 859 -16.20 -60.51 9.86
C GLN A 859 -16.59 -61.86 9.26
N ALA A 860 -16.99 -61.90 7.98
CA ALA A 860 -17.25 -63.16 7.26
C ALA A 860 -15.96 -63.88 6.79
N ARG A 861 -14.79 -63.22 6.88
CA ARG A 861 -13.47 -63.75 6.47
C ARG A 861 -12.54 -64.08 7.64
N SER A 862 -12.82 -63.56 8.84
CA SER A 862 -12.18 -63.90 10.12
C SER A 862 -12.94 -65.03 10.80
#